data_AF-A0A1M6R7F1-F1
#
_entry.id   AF-A0A1M6R7F1-F1
#
_cell.length_a   1.000
_cell.length_b   1.000
_cell.length_c   1.000
_cell.angle_alpha   90.00
_cell.angle_beta   90.00
_cell.angle_gamma   90.00
#
_symmetry.space_group_name_H-M   'P 1'
#
loop_
_entity.id
_entity.type
_entity.pdbx_description
1 polymer ?
#
loop_
_entity_poly.entity_id
_entity_poly.type
_entity_poly.pdbx_seq_one_letter_code
_entity_poly.pdbx_strand_id
1 'polypeptide(L)'
;MKIGNIGIKNPADIGISDIDVYGTNEKKYEAFERTEKVKLRIGVFFDGTGNNKFNSDSVYYNKKYHKELLKENDIKKIKGFKSFVIESGSSYWNSYSNIVLLHDLYEEKTDIKNSTDGKFQSLQLKVYMQGIGTLKDEKDDMLGSGMGEGPRGVIARVERACQDIANKIDETLKEIHASKPLEIISIQFDVFGFSRGAAAARHFSNEVLKSGRDKNPGNGGERKLINLKRPSMKKYVNAKDQLPEIKLYNANDYKKVKDNTNVVQQFNAPARNVFTGGMLGEFLSKTTKNKINYPKYNVSVEFLGIFDTVISQMLERKGVIDLARNPITQALSATLSPVINLLTNAVAEIPKVNTSLSNPNIRKILHIKAKDEWRDNFPITPLGDIASTTYAKEVTVLGAHSDVGGGYWQTEKELNTLQFFDLAVGADASEKQKLEKQKDLLRKWYIDQNLGNVTQLTWKIMHHVRAYTLSGSMDDDLESHINKSKYLLLEPEFMGDDVYKVKDGWHYKLQGYHHKLLSERPLDNKLSLAYMNVMKQIALSYADVPFRIPETKTQHPEEYIYSKETEINMKAYQNLIFAATEHGWTDKDGKMVTHPELVDEKGYYTISKETNNFIMGTFVHLSANFNSPLVETLDHYNLVYANVPHFTNEKEYKNPPYKRVPYTPT
;
A
#
# COMPACT_ATOMS: atom_id res chain seq x y z
N MET A 1 20.79 -78.47 -24.53
CA MET A 1 21.10 -77.80 -25.82
C MET A 1 22.39 -77.00 -25.66
N LYS A 2 23.10 -76.72 -26.77
CA LYS A 2 24.10 -75.63 -26.91
C LYS A 2 23.35 -74.29 -27.06
N ILE A 3 23.87 -73.08 -26.82
CA ILE A 3 25.18 -72.53 -26.36
C ILE A 3 24.87 -71.16 -25.71
N GLY A 4 25.73 -70.62 -24.82
CA GLY A 4 25.63 -69.19 -24.44
C GLY A 4 26.45 -68.76 -23.23
N ASN A 5 27.68 -68.25 -23.46
CA ASN A 5 28.44 -67.49 -22.46
C ASN A 5 28.13 -65.99 -22.60
N ILE A 6 28.15 -65.26 -21.48
CA ILE A 6 28.89 -63.99 -21.24
C ILE A 6 28.65 -63.60 -19.76
N GLY A 7 29.66 -63.05 -19.10
CA GLY A 7 29.53 -62.55 -17.72
C GLY A 7 30.24 -61.21 -17.52
N ILE A 8 29.70 -60.40 -16.60
CA ILE A 8 30.21 -59.11 -16.07
C ILE A 8 29.43 -58.90 -14.75
N LYS A 9 30.07 -58.97 -13.58
CA LYS A 9 30.89 -57.97 -12.85
C LYS A 9 30.04 -56.94 -12.07
N ASN A 10 30.33 -56.83 -10.76
CA ASN A 10 29.82 -55.90 -9.74
C ASN A 10 28.31 -55.97 -9.36
N PRO A 11 27.96 -56.52 -8.17
CA PRO A 11 26.61 -56.44 -7.60
C PRO A 11 26.42 -55.16 -6.75
N ALA A 12 26.62 -53.97 -7.34
CA ALA A 12 26.62 -52.70 -6.61
C ALA A 12 25.23 -52.06 -6.43
N ASP A 13 24.19 -52.59 -7.07
CA ASP A 13 22.86 -51.95 -7.19
C ASP A 13 21.85 -52.33 -6.07
N ILE A 14 22.33 -52.64 -4.85
CA ILE A 14 21.47 -52.91 -3.68
C ILE A 14 21.85 -51.97 -2.53
N GLY A 15 21.42 -50.72 -2.64
CA GLY A 15 21.63 -49.68 -1.61
C GLY A 15 20.66 -49.77 -0.43
N ILE A 16 20.78 -50.81 0.41
CA ILE A 16 20.09 -50.90 1.71
C ILE A 16 21.12 -51.26 2.79
N SER A 17 20.93 -50.70 3.98
CA SER A 17 21.70 -50.86 5.23
C SER A 17 23.19 -50.50 5.17
N ASP A 18 23.52 -49.39 5.83
CA ASP A 18 24.58 -49.38 6.85
C ASP A 18 23.96 -48.78 8.12
N ILE A 19 23.85 -49.59 9.17
CA ILE A 19 23.54 -49.14 10.54
C ILE A 19 24.86 -49.20 11.29
N ASP A 20 25.43 -48.04 11.65
CA ASP A 20 26.62 -48.01 12.49
C ASP A 20 26.23 -48.34 13.94
N VAL A 21 26.69 -49.49 14.43
CA VAL A 21 26.45 -50.00 15.78
C VAL A 21 27.66 -49.76 16.71
N TYR A 22 28.82 -49.38 16.16
CA TYR A 22 30.08 -49.27 16.90
C TYR A 22 30.88 -48.04 16.47
N GLY A 23 30.50 -46.90 17.05
CA GLY A 23 31.04 -45.58 16.73
C GLY A 23 32.54 -45.41 17.02
N THR A 24 33.38 -45.82 16.07
CA THR A 24 34.80 -45.47 15.99
C THR A 24 35.19 -45.10 14.55
N ASN A 25 34.71 -43.95 14.07
CA ASN A 25 35.32 -43.28 12.94
C ASN A 25 35.06 -41.77 12.97
N GLU A 26 36.05 -41.00 13.42
CA GLU A 26 36.09 -39.55 13.19
C GLU A 26 36.32 -39.28 11.69
N LYS A 27 35.25 -39.38 10.90
CA LYS A 27 35.21 -38.74 9.59
C LYS A 27 35.44 -37.25 9.82
N LYS A 28 36.66 -36.79 9.55
CA LYS A 28 36.95 -35.36 9.38
C LYS A 28 35.92 -34.81 8.40
N TYR A 29 34.97 -34.03 8.90
CA TYR A 29 34.21 -33.14 8.06
C TYR A 29 35.24 -32.19 7.45
N GLU A 30 35.51 -32.34 6.16
CA GLU A 30 36.25 -31.32 5.42
C GLU A 30 35.44 -30.03 5.54
N ALA A 31 35.98 -29.08 6.31
CA ALA A 31 35.37 -27.78 6.50
C ALA A 31 35.53 -27.02 5.18
N PHE A 32 34.55 -27.22 4.28
CA PHE A 32 34.48 -26.57 2.97
C PHE A 32 34.89 -25.10 3.10
N GLU A 33 35.95 -24.70 2.40
CA GLU A 33 36.44 -23.33 2.46
C GLU A 33 35.29 -22.37 2.15
N ARG A 34 35.02 -21.43 3.07
CA ARG A 34 33.92 -20.47 2.93
C ARG A 34 34.15 -19.60 1.71
N THR A 35 33.42 -19.89 0.64
CA THR A 35 33.59 -19.22 -0.65
C THR A 35 33.39 -17.73 -0.53
N GLU A 36 34.27 -16.94 -1.14
CA GLU A 36 34.18 -15.47 -1.19
C GLU A 36 32.89 -14.95 -1.85
N LYS A 37 32.13 -15.79 -2.56
CA LYS A 37 30.96 -15.40 -3.35
C LYS A 37 29.67 -15.45 -2.53
N VAL A 38 28.89 -14.38 -2.61
CA VAL A 38 27.63 -14.19 -1.87
C VAL A 38 26.48 -13.94 -2.84
N LYS A 39 25.34 -14.62 -2.62
CA LYS A 39 24.03 -14.27 -3.19
C LYS A 39 23.16 -13.69 -2.08
N LEU A 40 22.50 -12.57 -2.35
CA LEU A 40 21.54 -11.97 -1.44
C LEU A 40 20.11 -12.11 -1.98
N ARG A 41 19.16 -12.42 -1.10
CA ARG A 41 17.72 -12.18 -1.32
C ARG A 41 17.19 -11.25 -0.24
N ILE A 42 16.56 -10.14 -0.63
CA ILE A 42 16.28 -9.01 0.27
C ILE A 42 14.79 -8.64 0.20
N GLY A 43 14.07 -8.85 1.29
CA GLY A 43 12.70 -8.38 1.46
C GLY A 43 12.66 -6.90 1.84
N VAL A 44 11.95 -6.06 1.08
CA VAL A 44 11.92 -4.60 1.29
C VAL A 44 10.48 -4.12 1.42
N PHE A 45 10.12 -3.60 2.59
CA PHE A 45 8.72 -3.43 3.02
C PHE A 45 8.40 -1.95 3.29
N PHE A 46 7.70 -1.30 2.36
CA PHE A 46 7.35 0.14 2.43
C PHE A 46 5.91 0.38 2.92
N ASP A 47 5.75 0.84 4.14
CA ASP A 47 4.43 1.02 4.75
C ASP A 47 3.64 2.20 4.18
N GLY A 48 2.31 2.17 4.38
CA GLY A 48 1.42 3.26 3.99
C GLY A 48 1.66 4.53 4.81
N THR A 49 1.29 5.69 4.24
CA THR A 49 1.29 6.97 4.96
C THR A 49 0.60 6.83 6.32
N GLY A 50 1.14 7.44 7.38
CA GLY A 50 0.57 7.36 8.73
C GLY A 50 0.79 6.04 9.49
N ASN A 51 1.21 4.95 8.85
CA ASN A 51 1.50 3.69 9.56
C ASN A 51 2.96 3.66 10.07
N ASN A 52 3.18 3.11 11.27
CA ASN A 52 4.53 2.91 11.81
C ASN A 52 4.54 1.82 12.91
N LYS A 53 5.12 0.64 12.61
CA LYS A 53 5.25 -0.49 13.55
C LYS A 53 5.72 -0.06 14.94
N PHE A 54 6.76 0.76 15.02
CA PHE A 54 7.41 1.14 16.27
C PHE A 54 6.54 2.05 17.14
N ASN A 55 5.66 2.82 16.51
CA ASN A 55 4.73 3.71 17.20
C ASN A 55 3.51 2.90 17.69
N SER A 56 2.95 2.01 16.86
CA SER A 56 1.94 1.02 17.27
C SER A 56 2.39 0.15 18.46
N ASP A 57 3.63 -0.36 18.42
CA ASP A 57 4.22 -1.13 19.53
C ASP A 57 4.36 -0.31 20.83
N SER A 58 4.53 1.02 20.71
CA SER A 58 4.71 1.90 21.85
C SER A 58 3.40 2.23 22.59
N VAL A 59 2.25 2.19 21.89
CA VAL A 59 0.93 2.58 22.43
C VAL A 59 -0.16 1.56 22.13
N TYR A 60 -0.55 1.33 20.88
CA TYR A 60 -1.68 0.43 20.54
C TYR A 60 -1.49 -1.01 21.07
N TYR A 61 -0.30 -1.60 20.97
CA TYR A 61 -0.04 -2.93 21.54
C TYR A 61 0.51 -2.91 22.99
N ASN A 62 0.60 -1.73 23.60
CA ASN A 62 1.17 -1.56 24.92
C ASN A 62 0.10 -1.62 26.01
N LYS A 63 0.14 -2.68 26.83
CA LYS A 63 -0.81 -2.97 27.94
C LYS A 63 -0.91 -1.88 29.03
N LYS A 64 -0.03 -0.88 28.99
CA LYS A 64 -0.14 0.35 29.80
C LYS A 64 -1.23 1.31 29.28
N TYR A 65 -1.44 1.37 27.97
CA TYR A 65 -2.28 2.35 27.28
C TYR A 65 -3.53 1.74 26.64
N HIS A 66 -3.46 0.52 26.10
CA HIS A 66 -4.57 -0.24 25.53
C HIS A 66 -4.72 -1.57 26.30
N LYS A 67 -5.96 -1.95 26.67
CA LYS A 67 -6.25 -3.12 27.52
C LYS A 67 -7.45 -3.93 27.07
N GLU A 68 -8.44 -3.23 26.53
CA GLU A 68 -9.74 -3.70 26.05
C GLU A 68 -10.05 -2.89 24.78
N LEU A 69 -10.97 -3.36 23.92
CA LEU A 69 -11.31 -2.71 22.66
C LEU A 69 -11.66 -1.22 22.87
N LEU A 70 -11.11 -0.36 22.02
CA LEU A 70 -11.28 1.07 22.16
C LEU A 70 -12.70 1.50 21.76
N LYS A 71 -13.25 2.47 22.50
CA LYS A 71 -14.36 3.34 22.07
C LYS A 71 -13.75 4.66 21.71
N GLU A 72 -14.08 5.23 20.55
CA GLU A 72 -13.40 6.44 20.07
C GLU A 72 -13.43 7.59 21.09
N ASN A 73 -14.57 7.79 21.75
CA ASN A 73 -14.76 8.81 22.80
C ASN A 73 -13.90 8.59 24.07
N ASP A 74 -13.36 7.38 24.29
CA ASP A 74 -12.52 7.02 25.45
C ASP A 74 -11.01 7.10 25.15
N ILE A 75 -10.61 7.43 23.91
CA ILE A 75 -9.20 7.44 23.46
C ILE A 75 -8.46 8.68 23.98
N LYS A 76 -7.97 8.55 25.21
CA LYS A 76 -7.33 9.64 25.97
C LYS A 76 -6.00 10.08 25.33
N LYS A 77 -5.95 11.36 24.93
CA LYS A 77 -4.72 12.06 24.48
C LYS A 77 -3.57 11.83 25.46
N ILE A 78 -2.51 11.13 25.05
CA ILE A 78 -1.38 10.78 25.93
C ILE A 78 -0.43 11.98 25.99
N LYS A 79 -0.53 12.76 27.07
CA LYS A 79 0.34 13.92 27.31
C LYS A 79 1.72 13.49 27.83
N GLY A 80 2.77 14.14 27.34
CA GLY A 80 4.13 13.98 27.86
C GLY A 80 4.88 12.74 27.36
N PHE A 81 4.37 12.04 26.35
CA PHE A 81 5.15 11.00 25.67
C PHE A 81 6.27 11.67 24.89
N LYS A 82 7.53 11.44 25.29
CA LYS A 82 8.75 11.96 24.63
C LYS A 82 8.65 13.45 24.25
N SER A 83 8.11 14.26 25.17
CA SER A 83 7.91 15.71 25.04
C SER A 83 6.85 16.19 24.03
N PHE A 84 5.96 15.32 23.56
CA PHE A 84 4.77 15.72 22.78
C PHE A 84 3.47 15.10 23.33
N VAL A 85 2.36 15.32 22.62
CA VAL A 85 1.04 14.73 22.89
C VAL A 85 0.72 13.75 21.77
N ILE A 86 0.36 12.52 22.14
CA ILE A 86 -0.19 11.55 21.20
C ILE A 86 -1.69 11.77 21.10
N GLU A 87 -2.14 12.07 19.89
CA GLU A 87 -3.52 12.37 19.51
C GLU A 87 -4.19 11.13 18.93
N SER A 88 -5.53 11.06 18.93
CA SER A 88 -6.30 9.83 18.67
C SER A 88 -5.94 9.16 17.33
N GLY A 89 -6.10 9.83 16.19
CA GLY A 89 -5.67 9.29 14.88
C GLY A 89 -4.21 9.60 14.52
N SER A 90 -3.27 9.29 15.42
CA SER A 90 -1.83 9.29 15.13
C SER A 90 -1.29 7.86 14.98
N SER A 91 -0.12 7.71 14.35
CA SER A 91 0.51 6.42 14.01
C SER A 91 0.74 5.48 15.20
N TYR A 92 0.68 6.02 16.42
CA TYR A 92 0.78 5.30 17.69
C TYR A 92 -0.43 4.44 18.02
N TRP A 93 -1.60 4.84 17.53
CA TRP A 93 -2.88 4.16 17.76
C TRP A 93 -3.30 3.24 16.62
N ASN A 94 -2.70 3.36 15.44
CA ASN A 94 -2.91 2.43 14.33
C ASN A 94 -2.48 1.00 14.71
N SER A 95 -3.22 0.01 14.20
CA SER A 95 -2.79 -1.40 14.22
C SER A 95 -1.69 -1.65 13.17
N TYR A 96 -1.21 -2.89 13.10
CA TYR A 96 -0.32 -3.33 12.04
C TYR A 96 -1.01 -3.34 10.66
N SER A 97 -0.32 -2.76 9.68
CA SER A 97 -0.66 -2.90 8.27
C SER A 97 -0.23 -4.25 7.73
N ASN A 98 -0.77 -4.62 6.57
CA ASN A 98 -0.37 -5.81 5.83
C ASN A 98 1.14 -5.81 5.50
N ILE A 99 1.79 -4.64 5.44
CA ILE A 99 3.23 -4.53 5.21
C ILE A 99 4.03 -4.95 6.44
N VAL A 100 3.56 -4.63 7.66
CA VAL A 100 4.14 -5.13 8.91
C VAL A 100 3.95 -6.64 9.02
N LEU A 101 2.73 -7.14 8.76
CA LEU A 101 2.43 -8.58 8.84
C LEU A 101 3.27 -9.40 7.84
N LEU A 102 3.45 -8.91 6.61
CA LEU A 102 4.34 -9.56 5.63
C LEU A 102 5.81 -9.44 6.04
N HIS A 103 6.27 -8.27 6.51
CA HIS A 103 7.65 -8.11 7.01
C HIS A 103 7.98 -9.12 8.11
N ASP A 104 7.09 -9.27 9.10
CA ASP A 104 7.36 -10.13 10.26
C ASP A 104 7.37 -11.61 9.87
N LEU A 105 6.50 -12.03 8.94
CA LEU A 105 6.50 -13.38 8.37
C LEU A 105 7.64 -13.64 7.38
N TYR A 106 8.24 -12.62 6.76
CA TYR A 106 9.38 -12.81 5.86
C TYR A 106 10.56 -13.38 6.63
N GLU A 107 11.12 -14.47 6.13
CA GLU A 107 12.22 -15.17 6.76
C GLU A 107 13.54 -14.41 6.59
N GLU A 108 14.30 -14.34 7.68
CA GLU A 108 15.66 -13.81 7.69
C GLU A 108 16.65 -14.96 7.98
N LYS A 109 17.73 -15.02 7.20
CA LYS A 109 18.82 -16.02 7.25
C LYS A 109 20.15 -15.31 7.08
N THR A 110 20.72 -14.86 8.20
CA THR A 110 22.09 -14.34 8.31
C THR A 110 23.11 -15.43 8.64
N ASP A 111 22.67 -16.52 9.28
CA ASP A 111 23.50 -17.65 9.73
C ASP A 111 24.19 -18.42 8.59
N ILE A 112 25.53 -18.39 8.54
CA ILE A 112 26.33 -19.27 7.67
C ILE A 112 26.51 -20.65 8.30
N LYS A 113 25.43 -21.43 8.33
CA LYS A 113 25.46 -22.85 8.73
C LYS A 113 25.53 -23.72 7.48
N ASN A 114 26.76 -24.04 7.07
CA ASN A 114 27.15 -25.01 6.05
C ASN A 114 26.28 -25.04 4.78
N SER A 115 26.51 -24.08 3.87
CA SER A 115 25.95 -24.08 2.51
C SER A 115 26.34 -25.38 1.79
N THR A 116 25.36 -26.26 1.53
CA THR A 116 25.57 -27.62 1.00
C THR A 116 26.06 -27.66 -0.44
N ASP A 117 25.99 -26.56 -1.18
CA ASP A 117 26.42 -26.47 -2.59
C ASP A 117 27.89 -26.06 -2.76
N GLY A 118 28.57 -25.59 -1.71
CA GLY A 118 30.02 -25.34 -1.67
C GLY A 118 30.58 -24.29 -2.65
N LYS A 119 29.71 -23.56 -3.38
CA LYS A 119 30.09 -22.64 -4.48
C LYS A 119 29.79 -21.15 -4.20
N PHE A 120 28.85 -20.89 -3.29
CA PHE A 120 28.46 -19.55 -2.84
C PHE A 120 27.77 -19.64 -1.47
N GLN A 121 27.82 -18.54 -0.74
CA GLN A 121 27.03 -18.30 0.46
C GLN A 121 25.70 -17.65 0.04
N SER A 122 24.58 -18.09 0.62
CA SER A 122 23.25 -17.52 0.36
C SER A 122 22.76 -16.87 1.64
N LEU A 123 22.46 -15.57 1.60
CA LEU A 123 21.95 -14.81 2.74
C LEU A 123 20.58 -14.22 2.39
N GLN A 124 19.71 -14.16 3.39
CA GLN A 124 18.35 -13.66 3.25
C GLN A 124 18.11 -12.55 4.28
N LEU A 125 17.89 -11.34 3.80
CA LEU A 125 17.80 -10.12 4.62
C LEU A 125 16.41 -9.50 4.50
N LYS A 126 16.02 -8.66 5.46
CA LYS A 126 14.82 -7.84 5.33
C LYS A 126 15.00 -6.43 5.92
N VAL A 127 14.28 -5.46 5.35
CA VAL A 127 14.23 -4.07 5.80
C VAL A 127 12.78 -3.58 5.77
N TYR A 128 12.30 -3.08 6.92
CA TYR A 128 11.02 -2.39 7.05
C TYR A 128 11.22 -0.87 7.02
N MET A 129 10.41 -0.20 6.21
CA MET A 129 10.37 1.24 6.06
C MET A 129 9.01 1.76 6.52
N GLN A 130 9.02 2.44 7.68
CA GLN A 130 7.86 3.14 8.23
C GLN A 130 7.24 4.13 7.24
N GLY A 131 5.93 4.38 7.39
CA GLY A 131 5.11 5.13 6.45
C GLY A 131 5.61 6.54 6.12
N ILE A 132 5.19 7.07 4.98
CA ILE A 132 5.38 8.49 4.64
C ILE A 132 4.78 9.34 5.78
N GLY A 133 5.50 10.38 6.22
CA GLY A 133 5.03 11.34 7.21
C GLY A 133 5.18 10.98 8.70
N THR A 134 5.40 9.71 9.04
CA THR A 134 5.72 9.29 10.42
C THR A 134 7.23 9.32 10.66
N LEU A 135 7.68 9.24 11.92
CA LEU A 135 9.01 8.72 12.28
C LEU A 135 8.90 7.98 13.63
N LYS A 136 9.74 6.97 13.83
CA LYS A 136 9.82 6.21 15.08
C LYS A 136 10.03 7.16 16.25
N ASP A 137 9.20 7.03 17.28
CA ASP A 137 9.32 7.77 18.55
C ASP A 137 9.21 9.31 18.45
N GLU A 138 8.84 9.84 17.28
CA GLU A 138 8.60 11.26 17.02
C GLU A 138 7.11 11.59 16.86
N LYS A 139 6.77 12.89 16.84
CA LYS A 139 5.44 13.38 16.46
C LYS A 139 5.22 13.26 14.95
N ASP A 140 4.05 12.77 14.54
CA ASP A 140 3.66 12.68 13.13
C ASP A 140 3.53 14.05 12.44
N ASP A 141 3.99 14.10 11.19
CA ASP A 141 4.02 15.28 10.34
C ASP A 141 2.81 15.29 9.41
N MET A 142 1.61 15.51 9.95
CA MET A 142 0.36 15.32 9.19
C MET A 142 0.22 16.24 7.97
N LEU A 143 0.86 17.42 7.97
CA LEU A 143 0.87 18.33 6.83
C LEU A 143 1.86 17.88 5.74
N GLY A 144 3.10 17.54 6.11
CA GLY A 144 4.06 16.94 5.17
C GLY A 144 3.59 15.59 4.61
N SER A 145 2.87 14.80 5.42
CA SER A 145 2.24 13.53 5.02
C SER A 145 1.31 13.69 3.81
N GLY A 146 0.57 14.79 3.76
CA GLY A 146 -0.39 15.08 2.70
C GLY A 146 0.27 15.41 1.36
N MET A 147 1.39 16.15 1.40
CA MET A 147 2.15 16.54 0.21
C MET A 147 3.07 15.42 -0.29
N GLY A 148 3.66 14.64 0.61
CA GLY A 148 4.54 13.51 0.26
C GLY A 148 5.98 13.91 -0.07
N GLU A 149 6.36 15.14 0.27
CA GLU A 149 7.62 15.81 -0.06
C GLU A 149 8.55 15.94 1.18
N GLY A 150 9.78 16.40 0.96
CA GLY A 150 10.76 16.62 2.04
C GLY A 150 11.29 15.34 2.71
N PRO A 151 11.95 15.45 3.89
CA PRO A 151 12.67 14.34 4.54
C PRO A 151 11.81 13.13 4.97
N ARG A 152 10.48 13.26 4.99
CA ARG A 152 9.53 12.17 5.29
C ARG A 152 8.77 11.68 4.05
N GLY A 153 9.10 12.21 2.87
CA GLY A 153 8.47 11.93 1.57
C GLY A 153 8.92 10.63 0.89
N VAL A 154 8.32 10.34 -0.27
CA VAL A 154 8.49 9.05 -0.98
C VAL A 154 9.96 8.79 -1.36
N ILE A 155 10.65 9.77 -1.93
CA ILE A 155 12.03 9.59 -2.42
C ILE A 155 13.01 9.50 -1.23
N ALA A 156 12.83 10.31 -0.18
CA ALA A 156 13.61 10.19 1.05
C ALA A 156 13.43 8.82 1.75
N ARG A 157 12.25 8.19 1.63
CA ARG A 157 12.03 6.80 2.08
C ARG A 157 12.78 5.78 1.24
N VAL A 158 12.84 5.95 -0.07
CA VAL A 158 13.60 5.06 -0.97
C VAL A 158 15.13 5.24 -0.77
N GLU A 159 15.61 6.47 -0.61
CA GLU A 159 17.00 6.76 -0.25
C GLU A 159 17.37 6.11 1.09
N ARG A 160 16.55 6.30 2.12
CA ARG A 160 16.79 5.68 3.43
C ARG A 160 16.76 4.15 3.36
N ALA A 161 15.86 3.55 2.59
CA ALA A 161 15.83 2.11 2.35
C ALA A 161 17.15 1.62 1.71
N CYS A 162 17.64 2.32 0.68
CA CYS A 162 18.93 2.01 0.05
C CYS A 162 20.10 2.09 1.05
N GLN A 163 20.10 3.09 1.94
CA GLN A 163 21.14 3.23 2.97
C GLN A 163 21.03 2.16 4.07
N ASP A 164 19.83 1.81 4.53
CA ASP A 164 19.63 0.77 5.54
C ASP A 164 19.92 -0.63 5.00
N ILE A 165 19.59 -0.91 3.73
CA ILE A 165 20.01 -2.14 3.04
C ILE A 165 21.54 -2.20 2.94
N ALA A 166 22.21 -1.12 2.53
CA ALA A 166 23.68 -1.07 2.45
C ALA A 166 24.35 -1.30 3.82
N ASN A 167 23.80 -0.72 4.88
CA ASN A 167 24.27 -0.93 6.26
C ASN A 167 24.08 -2.38 6.70
N LYS A 168 22.87 -2.93 6.56
CA LYS A 168 22.53 -4.31 6.93
C LYS A 168 23.40 -5.34 6.18
N ILE A 169 23.74 -5.07 4.92
CA ILE A 169 24.70 -5.86 4.16
C ILE A 169 26.10 -5.75 4.76
N ASP A 170 26.65 -4.54 4.94
CA ASP A 170 28.00 -4.35 5.50
C ASP A 170 28.10 -4.85 6.95
N GLU A 171 27.02 -4.89 7.72
CA GLU A 171 26.94 -5.54 9.04
C GLU A 171 26.99 -7.06 8.91
N THR A 172 26.05 -7.66 8.17
CA THR A 172 25.99 -9.13 7.99
C THR A 172 27.30 -9.67 7.42
N LEU A 173 27.90 -8.98 6.44
CA LEU A 173 29.16 -9.41 5.80
C LEU A 173 30.40 -9.30 6.72
N LYS A 174 30.34 -8.59 7.86
CA LYS A 174 31.45 -8.58 8.85
C LYS A 174 31.46 -9.81 9.77
N GLU A 175 30.30 -10.42 10.01
CA GLU A 175 30.20 -11.66 10.79
C GLU A 175 30.80 -12.85 10.01
N ILE A 176 30.87 -12.71 8.68
CA ILE A 176 31.46 -13.66 7.74
C ILE A 176 32.99 -13.60 7.79
N HIS A 177 33.55 -14.42 8.65
CA HIS A 177 34.99 -14.67 8.68
C HIS A 177 35.42 -15.35 7.36
N ALA A 178 36.17 -14.62 6.53
CA ALA A 178 36.68 -15.03 5.22
C ALA A 178 38.13 -14.54 5.01
N SER A 179 38.90 -15.25 4.20
CA SER A 179 40.34 -14.98 3.98
C SER A 179 40.62 -13.95 2.88
N LYS A 180 39.63 -13.61 2.03
CA LYS A 180 39.67 -12.50 1.06
C LYS A 180 38.33 -11.74 1.07
N PRO A 181 38.27 -10.53 0.47
CA PRO A 181 37.03 -9.75 0.41
C PRO A 181 35.89 -10.49 -0.30
N LEU A 182 34.66 -10.28 0.19
CA LEU A 182 33.47 -10.96 -0.33
C LEU A 182 32.94 -10.28 -1.61
N GLU A 183 32.59 -11.10 -2.60
CA GLU A 183 31.99 -10.68 -3.88
C GLU A 183 30.48 -10.96 -3.87
N ILE A 184 29.65 -9.92 -3.95
CA ILE A 184 28.21 -10.11 -4.17
C ILE A 184 27.99 -10.41 -5.66
N ILE A 185 27.66 -11.66 -5.97
CA ILE A 185 27.43 -12.15 -7.33
C ILE A 185 25.95 -12.14 -7.76
N SER A 186 25.05 -11.81 -6.84
CA SER A 186 23.60 -11.70 -7.09
C SER A 186 22.90 -10.90 -6.00
N ILE A 187 21.92 -10.08 -6.38
CA ILE A 187 20.92 -9.52 -5.45
C ILE A 187 19.54 -9.69 -6.05
N GLN A 188 18.69 -10.44 -5.36
CA GLN A 188 17.26 -10.59 -5.63
C GLN A 188 16.47 -9.75 -4.60
N PHE A 189 15.44 -9.04 -5.03
CA PHE A 189 14.57 -8.26 -4.16
C PHE A 189 13.14 -8.80 -4.17
N ASP A 190 12.53 -8.92 -2.99
CA ASP A 190 11.09 -9.10 -2.84
C ASP A 190 10.52 -7.81 -2.24
N VAL A 191 9.90 -6.97 -3.08
CA VAL A 191 9.52 -5.60 -2.70
C VAL A 191 8.03 -5.55 -2.44
N PHE A 192 7.65 -5.02 -1.28
CA PHE A 192 6.26 -4.87 -0.86
C PHE A 192 5.96 -3.42 -0.49
N GLY A 193 4.73 -2.97 -0.75
CA GLY A 193 4.30 -1.67 -0.23
C GLY A 193 2.81 -1.40 -0.30
N PHE A 194 2.34 -0.48 0.53
CA PHE A 194 0.95 -0.04 0.59
C PHE A 194 0.87 1.47 0.34
N SER A 195 -0.14 1.98 -0.39
CA SER A 195 -0.39 3.42 -0.52
C SER A 195 0.80 4.17 -1.15
N ARG A 196 1.29 5.25 -0.52
CA ARG A 196 2.54 5.93 -0.90
C ARG A 196 3.78 5.07 -0.67
N GLY A 197 3.71 4.08 0.22
CA GLY A 197 4.68 3.00 0.32
C GLY A 197 4.69 2.09 -0.90
N ALA A 198 3.54 1.84 -1.55
CA ALA A 198 3.52 1.15 -2.84
C ALA A 198 4.16 2.02 -3.95
N ALA A 199 3.96 3.34 -3.93
CA ALA A 199 4.69 4.25 -4.83
C ALA A 199 6.21 4.22 -4.56
N ALA A 200 6.63 4.18 -3.29
CA ALA A 200 8.01 3.96 -2.90
C ALA A 200 8.56 2.60 -3.37
N ALA A 201 7.77 1.52 -3.28
CA ALA A 201 8.14 0.19 -3.77
C ALA A 201 8.36 0.15 -5.29
N ARG A 202 7.50 0.81 -6.09
CA ARG A 202 7.72 0.98 -7.53
C ARG A 202 8.96 1.82 -7.83
N HIS A 203 9.18 2.91 -7.09
CA HIS A 203 10.34 3.77 -7.27
C HIS A 203 11.66 3.07 -6.90
N PHE A 204 11.71 2.41 -5.74
CA PHE A 204 12.83 1.56 -5.32
C PHE A 204 13.16 0.48 -6.35
N SER A 205 12.14 -0.19 -6.90
CA SER A 205 12.32 -1.20 -7.96
C SER A 205 13.00 -0.62 -9.22
N ASN A 206 12.71 0.64 -9.58
CA ASN A 206 13.41 1.33 -10.66
C ASN A 206 14.84 1.72 -10.26
N GLU A 207 15.05 2.21 -9.02
CA GLU A 207 16.37 2.61 -8.51
C GLU A 207 17.37 1.46 -8.47
N VAL A 208 17.02 0.32 -7.86
CA VAL A 208 17.93 -0.83 -7.72
C VAL A 208 18.18 -1.56 -9.05
N LEU A 209 17.30 -1.39 -10.04
CA LEU A 209 17.46 -1.88 -11.40
C LEU A 209 17.99 -0.82 -12.39
N LYS A 210 18.46 0.35 -11.91
CA LYS A 210 19.17 1.31 -12.75
C LYS A 210 20.38 0.67 -13.40
N SER A 211 20.58 0.97 -14.68
CA SER A 211 21.74 0.54 -15.46
C SER A 211 22.42 1.73 -16.14
N GLY A 212 23.72 1.58 -16.39
CA GLY A 212 24.54 2.58 -17.08
C GLY A 212 25.65 1.91 -17.86
N ARG A 213 26.32 2.65 -18.74
CA ARG A 213 27.46 2.13 -19.52
C ARG A 213 28.57 1.67 -18.58
N ASP A 214 29.14 0.50 -18.83
CA ASP A 214 30.31 0.04 -18.08
C ASP A 214 31.52 0.94 -18.36
N LYS A 215 31.99 1.66 -17.35
CA LYS A 215 33.14 2.56 -17.46
C LYS A 215 34.48 1.81 -17.41
N ASN A 216 34.49 0.57 -16.90
CA ASN A 216 35.67 -0.28 -16.78
C ASN A 216 35.35 -1.71 -17.28
N PRO A 217 35.26 -1.93 -18.60
CA PRO A 217 35.06 -3.27 -19.18
C PRO A 217 36.31 -4.17 -19.09
N GLY A 218 37.49 -3.58 -18.86
CA GLY A 218 38.79 -4.27 -18.91
C GLY A 218 39.23 -4.65 -20.32
N ASN A 219 40.45 -5.17 -20.46
CA ASN A 219 41.00 -5.64 -21.75
C ASN A 219 40.44 -7.03 -22.15
N GLY A 220 39.18 -7.32 -21.78
CA GLY A 220 38.70 -8.66 -21.42
C GLY A 220 37.55 -9.25 -22.25
N GLY A 221 37.43 -8.87 -23.52
CA GLY A 221 36.80 -9.73 -24.53
C GLY A 221 35.39 -9.36 -25.02
N GLU A 222 35.25 -9.40 -26.34
CA GLU A 222 33.98 -9.60 -27.04
C GLU A 222 33.40 -10.99 -26.73
N ARG A 223 32.75 -11.16 -25.58
CA ARG A 223 32.06 -12.41 -25.24
C ARG A 223 30.79 -12.58 -26.09
N LYS A 224 30.99 -13.11 -27.30
CA LYS A 224 29.98 -13.49 -28.29
C LYS A 224 28.90 -14.37 -27.64
N LEU A 225 27.61 -14.08 -27.90
CA LEU A 225 26.50 -14.81 -27.29
C LEU A 225 26.55 -16.31 -27.64
N ILE A 226 26.49 -17.17 -26.63
CA ILE A 226 26.43 -18.62 -26.78
C ILE A 226 24.95 -19.05 -26.80
N ASN A 227 24.39 -19.21 -28.00
CA ASN A 227 23.00 -19.65 -28.19
C ASN A 227 22.81 -21.13 -27.83
N LEU A 228 22.33 -21.42 -26.62
CA LEU A 228 21.79 -22.72 -26.23
C LEU A 228 20.43 -22.98 -26.91
N LYS A 229 20.44 -23.67 -28.06
CA LYS A 229 19.21 -24.09 -28.76
C LYS A 229 18.43 -25.14 -27.94
N ARG A 230 17.09 -24.98 -27.88
CA ARG A 230 16.13 -26.05 -27.51
C ARG A 230 14.90 -26.04 -28.44
N PRO A 231 14.09 -27.11 -28.49
CA PRO A 231 13.26 -27.45 -29.66
C PRO A 231 11.97 -26.65 -29.84
N SER A 232 11.41 -26.71 -31.05
CA SER A 232 10.14 -26.10 -31.45
C SER A 232 8.97 -27.11 -31.47
N MET A 233 7.75 -26.62 -31.23
CA MET A 233 6.50 -27.34 -31.51
C MET A 233 5.47 -26.43 -32.23
N LYS A 234 4.40 -27.04 -32.77
CA LYS A 234 3.60 -26.49 -33.88
C LYS A 234 2.29 -25.80 -33.46
N LYS A 235 1.78 -24.91 -34.32
CA LYS A 235 0.46 -24.26 -34.26
C LYS A 235 -0.69 -25.20 -34.62
N TYR A 236 -1.87 -24.93 -34.04
CA TYR A 236 -3.20 -25.26 -34.62
C TYR A 236 -4.16 -24.04 -34.53
N VAL A 237 -5.42 -24.16 -34.98
CA VAL A 237 -6.23 -23.05 -35.56
C VAL A 237 -7.64 -22.92 -34.94
N ASN A 238 -8.24 -21.72 -35.10
CA ASN A 238 -9.50 -21.24 -34.51
C ASN A 238 -10.80 -21.97 -34.94
N ALA A 239 -11.88 -21.70 -34.19
CA ALA A 239 -13.27 -21.60 -34.67
C ALA A 239 -13.93 -20.29 -34.12
N LYS A 240 -15.20 -20.01 -34.43
CA LYS A 240 -15.98 -18.80 -34.04
C LYS A 240 -17.34 -19.19 -33.43
N ASP A 241 -18.06 -18.25 -32.79
CA ASP A 241 -19.34 -17.72 -33.28
C ASP A 241 -19.92 -16.59 -32.38
N GLN A 242 -21.11 -16.07 -32.70
CA GLN A 242 -21.70 -14.77 -32.29
C GLN A 242 -23.25 -14.89 -32.27
N LEU A 243 -24.09 -14.06 -31.62
CA LEU A 243 -23.97 -12.80 -30.83
C LEU A 243 -25.11 -12.86 -29.71
N PRO A 244 -25.79 -11.83 -29.12
CA PRO A 244 -25.87 -10.37 -29.33
C PRO A 244 -25.33 -9.54 -28.12
N GLU A 245 -25.88 -8.34 -27.87
CA GLU A 245 -25.30 -7.31 -26.98
C GLU A 245 -26.21 -6.87 -25.81
N ILE A 246 -25.58 -6.44 -24.71
CA ILE A 246 -26.03 -5.29 -23.89
C ILE A 246 -24.81 -4.36 -23.71
N LYS A 247 -25.05 -3.04 -23.71
CA LYS A 247 -24.03 -2.01 -23.96
C LYS A 247 -22.89 -1.96 -22.93
N LEU A 248 -21.67 -1.87 -23.44
CA LEU A 248 -20.46 -1.44 -22.73
C LEU A 248 -19.89 -0.18 -23.40
N TYR A 249 -19.20 0.67 -22.64
CA TYR A 249 -18.52 1.86 -23.19
C TYR A 249 -17.19 1.46 -23.84
N ASN A 250 -16.92 1.99 -25.03
CA ASN A 250 -15.72 1.64 -25.82
C ASN A 250 -14.42 2.12 -25.18
N ALA A 251 -13.39 1.27 -25.26
CA ALA A 251 -12.00 1.57 -24.85
C ALA A 251 -10.95 0.98 -25.81
N ASN A 252 -11.36 0.60 -27.03
CA ASN A 252 -10.50 -0.10 -27.99
C ASN A 252 -10.09 0.83 -29.14
N ASP A 253 -8.78 1.02 -29.33
CA ASP A 253 -8.19 0.97 -30.69
C ASP A 253 -6.69 0.61 -30.68
N TYR A 254 -6.35 -0.57 -30.16
CA TYR A 254 -4.99 -1.15 -30.28
C TYR A 254 -5.04 -2.57 -30.85
N LYS A 255 -4.20 -2.83 -31.87
CA LYS A 255 -4.18 -4.09 -32.64
C LYS A 255 -3.63 -5.25 -31.81
N LYS A 256 -4.34 -6.38 -31.80
CA LYS A 256 -3.81 -7.67 -31.31
C LYS A 256 -2.62 -8.13 -32.18
N VAL A 257 -1.41 -8.04 -31.63
CA VAL A 257 -0.24 -8.78 -32.13
C VAL A 257 -0.24 -10.15 -31.46
N LYS A 258 -0.16 -11.24 -32.23
CA LYS A 258 0.08 -12.58 -31.68
C LYS A 258 1.57 -12.76 -31.44
N ASP A 259 2.04 -12.63 -30.20
CA ASP A 259 3.29 -13.26 -29.79
C ASP A 259 3.01 -14.73 -29.41
N ASN A 260 3.87 -15.61 -29.90
CA ASN A 260 3.73 -17.05 -29.81
C ASN A 260 5.13 -17.68 -29.60
N THR A 261 5.93 -17.13 -28.69
CA THR A 261 7.25 -17.69 -28.33
C THR A 261 7.43 -17.88 -26.83
N ASN A 262 7.51 -19.14 -26.38
CA ASN A 262 8.00 -19.47 -25.04
C ASN A 262 9.53 -19.28 -25.01
N VAL A 263 9.97 -18.17 -24.43
CA VAL A 263 11.39 -17.89 -24.16
C VAL A 263 11.55 -17.45 -22.70
N VAL A 264 12.24 -18.24 -21.89
CA VAL A 264 12.68 -17.80 -20.56
C VAL A 264 13.84 -16.83 -20.76
N GLN A 265 13.54 -15.53 -20.79
CA GLN A 265 14.54 -14.52 -21.08
C GLN A 265 15.48 -14.28 -19.87
N GLN A 266 16.70 -14.80 -19.99
CA GLN A 266 17.87 -14.30 -19.25
C GLN A 266 18.19 -12.88 -19.73
N PHE A 267 17.48 -11.90 -19.17
CA PHE A 267 17.77 -10.48 -19.32
C PHE A 267 19.04 -10.06 -18.59
N ASN A 268 20.19 -10.55 -19.05
CA ASN A 268 21.43 -9.80 -18.85
C ASN A 268 21.21 -8.37 -19.41
N ALA A 269 21.73 -7.36 -18.72
CA ALA A 269 21.61 -5.97 -19.15
C ALA A 269 22.06 -5.79 -20.64
N PRO A 270 21.38 -4.94 -21.43
CA PRO A 270 21.63 -4.84 -22.87
C PRO A 270 23.10 -4.49 -23.14
N ALA A 271 23.73 -5.18 -24.10
CA ALA A 271 25.14 -5.61 -24.11
C ALA A 271 26.29 -4.57 -24.03
N ARG A 272 26.04 -3.33 -23.58
CA ARG A 272 27.03 -2.32 -23.17
C ARG A 272 26.70 -1.62 -21.83
N ASN A 273 25.53 -1.89 -21.26
CA ASN A 273 25.11 -1.42 -19.95
C ASN A 273 25.30 -2.52 -18.91
N VAL A 274 25.52 -2.10 -17.68
CA VAL A 274 25.58 -2.91 -16.46
C VAL A 274 24.67 -2.30 -15.41
N PHE A 275 24.16 -3.09 -14.46
CA PHE A 275 23.46 -2.55 -13.30
C PHE A 275 24.41 -1.67 -12.48
N THR A 276 23.93 -0.48 -12.12
CA THR A 276 24.63 0.45 -11.22
C THR A 276 24.01 0.47 -9.83
N GLY A 277 22.78 -0.03 -9.67
CA GLY A 277 22.07 -0.10 -8.39
C GLY A 277 21.54 1.23 -7.87
N GLY A 278 21.64 2.30 -8.66
CA GLY A 278 21.20 3.65 -8.25
C GLY A 278 21.81 4.06 -6.92
N MET A 279 20.98 4.65 -6.05
CA MET A 279 21.40 5.05 -4.70
C MET A 279 21.97 3.89 -3.87
N LEU A 280 21.44 2.66 -3.99
CA LEU A 280 21.94 1.50 -3.26
C LEU A 280 23.36 1.12 -3.68
N GLY A 281 23.67 1.14 -4.99
CA GLY A 281 25.03 0.92 -5.48
C GLY A 281 26.02 2.02 -5.05
N GLU A 282 25.54 3.26 -4.94
CA GLU A 282 26.34 4.36 -4.38
C GLU A 282 26.60 4.20 -2.88
N PHE A 283 25.60 3.88 -2.05
CA PHE A 283 25.82 3.62 -0.62
C PHE A 283 26.70 2.38 -0.37
N LEU A 284 26.54 1.31 -1.15
CA LEU A 284 27.40 0.13 -1.08
C LEU A 284 28.87 0.47 -1.40
N SER A 285 29.12 1.27 -2.44
CA SER A 285 30.50 1.63 -2.83
C SER A 285 31.15 2.75 -2.00
N LYS A 286 30.36 3.67 -1.41
CA LYS A 286 30.83 4.84 -0.65
C LYS A 286 30.81 4.66 0.87
N THR A 287 29.73 4.13 1.43
CA THR A 287 29.45 4.15 2.88
C THR A 287 29.95 2.90 3.59
N THR A 288 29.99 1.75 2.90
CA THR A 288 30.43 0.49 3.50
C THR A 288 31.95 0.47 3.69
N LYS A 289 32.42 -0.06 4.83
CA LYS A 289 33.88 -0.08 5.12
C LYS A 289 34.65 -0.92 4.09
N ASN A 290 33.98 -1.90 3.49
CA ASN A 290 34.55 -2.84 2.53
C ASN A 290 34.40 -2.40 1.05
N LYS A 291 33.82 -1.22 0.77
CA LYS A 291 33.57 -0.68 -0.60
C LYS A 291 32.92 -1.71 -1.53
N ILE A 292 31.81 -2.26 -1.07
CA ILE A 292 31.09 -3.37 -1.70
C ILE A 292 30.63 -2.97 -3.12
N ASN A 293 30.97 -3.81 -4.10
CA ASN A 293 30.55 -3.62 -5.49
C ASN A 293 29.12 -4.13 -5.72
N TYR A 294 28.34 -3.40 -6.51
CA TYR A 294 27.02 -3.86 -6.97
C TYR A 294 27.15 -4.90 -8.09
N PRO A 295 26.32 -5.96 -8.15
CA PRO A 295 26.45 -6.99 -9.18
C PRO A 295 26.10 -6.44 -10.57
N LYS A 296 27.06 -6.44 -11.50
CA LYS A 296 26.91 -5.84 -12.84
C LYS A 296 25.79 -6.44 -13.72
N TYR A 297 25.40 -7.71 -13.51
CA TYR A 297 24.56 -8.45 -14.46
C TYR A 297 23.39 -9.25 -13.86
N ASN A 298 23.39 -9.50 -12.55
CA ASN A 298 22.55 -10.52 -11.93
C ASN A 298 21.73 -9.93 -10.77
N VAL A 299 20.85 -9.00 -11.14
CA VAL A 299 20.00 -8.23 -10.22
C VAL A 299 18.56 -8.23 -10.73
N SER A 300 17.61 -8.50 -9.83
CA SER A 300 16.19 -8.64 -10.15
C SER A 300 15.31 -8.28 -8.97
N VAL A 301 14.10 -7.80 -9.26
CA VAL A 301 12.97 -7.80 -8.32
C VAL A 301 12.16 -9.05 -8.64
N GLU A 302 12.25 -10.08 -7.82
CA GLU A 302 11.58 -11.37 -8.07
C GLU A 302 10.06 -11.24 -7.88
N PHE A 303 9.65 -10.47 -6.87
CA PHE A 303 8.24 -10.15 -6.63
C PHE A 303 8.07 -8.68 -6.25
N LEU A 304 7.04 -8.04 -6.82
CA LEU A 304 6.55 -6.73 -6.42
C LEU A 304 5.09 -6.85 -5.95
N GLY A 305 4.88 -6.92 -4.64
CA GLY A 305 3.58 -7.10 -4.00
C GLY A 305 3.03 -5.79 -3.44
N ILE A 306 2.10 -5.16 -4.15
CA ILE A 306 1.61 -3.82 -3.84
C ILE A 306 0.12 -3.78 -3.50
N PHE A 307 -0.20 -3.03 -2.45
CA PHE A 307 -1.57 -2.74 -2.01
C PHE A 307 -1.92 -1.29 -2.38
N ASP A 308 -2.97 -1.14 -3.17
CA ASP A 308 -3.70 0.09 -3.46
C ASP A 308 -2.81 1.34 -3.65
N THR A 309 -2.06 1.36 -4.76
CA THR A 309 -0.99 2.35 -4.99
C THR A 309 -1.55 3.77 -5.12
N VAL A 310 -1.07 4.69 -4.29
CA VAL A 310 -1.40 6.12 -4.34
C VAL A 310 -0.10 6.92 -4.30
N ILE A 311 0.13 7.81 -5.27
CA ILE A 311 1.33 8.69 -5.29
C ILE A 311 1.06 9.99 -4.54
N SER A 312 -0.04 10.67 -4.90
CA SER A 312 -0.59 11.86 -4.24
C SER A 312 0.41 13.01 -3.93
N GLN A 313 1.19 13.43 -4.92
CA GLN A 313 1.67 14.82 -4.94
C GLN A 313 0.53 15.70 -5.49
N MET A 314 0.04 16.64 -4.68
CA MET A 314 -1.04 17.56 -5.10
C MET A 314 -0.58 18.48 -6.25
N LEU A 315 0.73 18.71 -6.37
CA LEU A 315 1.36 19.44 -7.47
C LEU A 315 1.42 18.60 -8.77
N GLU A 316 1.78 17.31 -8.72
CA GLU A 316 1.72 16.43 -9.91
C GLU A 316 0.29 16.27 -10.43
N ARG A 317 -0.70 16.05 -9.56
CA ARG A 317 -2.10 15.87 -9.98
C ARG A 317 -2.66 17.07 -10.74
N LYS A 318 -2.22 18.28 -10.39
CA LYS A 318 -2.60 19.54 -11.07
C LYS A 318 -1.66 19.91 -12.23
N GLY A 319 -0.71 19.03 -12.60
CA GLY A 319 0.30 19.29 -13.63
C GLY A 319 1.31 20.38 -13.28
N VAL A 320 1.36 20.86 -12.03
CA VAL A 320 2.09 22.07 -11.64
C VAL A 320 3.60 21.86 -11.70
N ILE A 321 4.12 20.65 -11.41
CA ILE A 321 5.55 20.35 -11.55
C ILE A 321 5.97 20.34 -13.04
N ASP A 322 5.16 19.77 -13.92
CA ASP A 322 5.45 19.76 -15.36
C ASP A 322 5.25 21.15 -16.00
N LEU A 323 4.29 21.93 -15.49
CA LEU A 323 4.11 23.33 -15.84
C LEU A 323 5.31 24.16 -15.37
N ALA A 324 5.79 24.00 -14.14
CA ALA A 324 6.96 24.70 -13.61
C ALA A 324 8.28 24.29 -14.31
N ARG A 325 8.33 23.08 -14.88
CA ARG A 325 9.43 22.59 -15.73
C ARG A 325 9.32 23.02 -17.20
N ASN A 326 8.20 23.59 -17.62
CA ASN A 326 8.03 24.05 -18.99
C ASN A 326 8.90 25.30 -19.22
N PRO A 327 9.79 25.34 -20.24
CA PRO A 327 10.65 26.49 -20.51
C PRO A 327 9.88 27.81 -20.72
N ILE A 328 8.67 27.73 -21.27
CA ILE A 328 7.81 28.91 -21.49
C ILE A 328 7.33 29.46 -20.14
N THR A 329 6.92 28.58 -19.21
CA THR A 329 6.49 28.99 -17.86
C THR A 329 7.64 29.59 -17.07
N GLN A 330 8.85 29.03 -17.16
CA GLN A 330 10.03 29.58 -16.48
C GLN A 330 10.39 30.99 -16.98
N ALA A 331 10.30 31.23 -18.29
CA ALA A 331 10.48 32.56 -18.88
C ALA A 331 9.40 33.56 -18.42
N LEU A 332 8.15 33.10 -18.26
CA LEU A 332 7.04 33.92 -17.76
C LEU A 332 7.17 34.19 -16.25
N SER A 333 7.54 33.20 -15.42
CA SER A 333 7.74 33.40 -13.98
C SER A 333 8.89 34.36 -13.70
N ALA A 334 9.98 34.27 -14.47
CA ALA A 334 11.13 35.16 -14.37
C ALA A 334 10.82 36.62 -14.75
N THR A 335 9.84 36.86 -15.62
CA THR A 335 9.44 38.22 -16.06
C THR A 335 8.31 38.83 -15.23
N LEU A 336 7.49 38.02 -14.54
CA LEU A 336 6.37 38.49 -13.73
C LEU A 336 6.76 38.94 -12.31
N SER A 337 7.62 38.21 -11.60
CA SER A 337 8.11 38.58 -10.26
C SER A 337 9.26 37.69 -9.79
N PRO A 338 10.29 38.24 -9.11
CA PRO A 338 11.33 37.43 -8.46
C PRO A 338 10.78 36.38 -7.49
N VAL A 339 9.67 36.68 -6.79
CA VAL A 339 9.03 35.75 -5.84
C VAL A 339 8.34 34.61 -6.58
N ILE A 340 7.64 34.89 -7.68
CA ILE A 340 6.99 33.86 -8.52
C ILE A 340 8.03 32.99 -9.21
N ASN A 341 9.14 33.59 -9.66
CA ASN A 341 10.28 32.86 -10.21
C ASN A 341 10.89 31.90 -9.17
N LEU A 342 11.17 32.37 -7.95
CA LEU A 342 11.71 31.55 -6.87
C LEU A 342 10.80 30.37 -6.53
N LEU A 343 9.49 30.60 -6.41
CA LEU A 343 8.50 29.54 -6.18
C LEU A 343 8.43 28.53 -7.34
N THR A 344 8.51 29.01 -8.58
CA THR A 344 8.44 28.16 -9.78
C THR A 344 9.68 27.26 -9.89
N ASN A 345 10.87 27.81 -9.63
CA ASN A 345 12.12 27.04 -9.62
C ASN A 345 12.14 26.01 -8.48
N ALA A 346 11.73 26.39 -7.26
CA ALA A 346 11.61 25.47 -6.13
C ALA A 346 10.66 24.29 -6.42
N VAL A 347 9.55 24.53 -7.13
CA VAL A 347 8.63 23.46 -7.56
C VAL A 347 9.20 22.63 -8.71
N ALA A 348 9.95 23.23 -9.64
CA ALA A 348 10.62 22.52 -10.74
C ALA A 348 11.75 21.59 -10.25
N GLU A 349 12.38 21.88 -9.11
CA GLU A 349 13.42 21.06 -8.50
C GLU A 349 12.88 19.79 -7.79
N ILE A 350 11.59 19.73 -7.43
CA ILE A 350 10.97 18.58 -6.72
C ILE A 350 11.10 17.29 -7.56
N PRO A 351 11.90 16.29 -7.15
CA PRO A 351 12.15 15.12 -7.98
C PRO A 351 10.89 14.26 -8.16
N LYS A 352 10.60 13.85 -9.40
CA LYS A 352 9.41 13.05 -9.77
C LYS A 352 9.52 11.61 -9.25
N VAL A 353 8.44 11.04 -8.71
CA VAL A 353 8.41 9.64 -8.27
C VAL A 353 8.22 8.72 -9.48
N ASN A 354 9.30 8.10 -9.96
CA ASN A 354 9.22 7.12 -11.05
C ASN A 354 8.47 5.85 -10.59
N THR A 355 7.22 5.69 -11.04
CA THR A 355 6.37 4.53 -10.75
C THR A 355 6.20 3.58 -11.93
N SER A 356 7.05 3.69 -12.96
CA SER A 356 7.07 2.79 -14.12
C SER A 356 7.32 1.34 -13.72
N LEU A 357 6.73 0.40 -14.48
CA LEU A 357 6.89 -1.04 -14.26
C LEU A 357 7.34 -1.77 -15.54
N SER A 358 7.92 -1.04 -16.50
CA SER A 358 8.40 -1.58 -17.79
C SER A 358 9.78 -2.24 -17.74
N ASN A 359 10.43 -2.31 -16.57
CA ASN A 359 11.75 -2.93 -16.44
C ASN A 359 11.64 -4.48 -16.42
N PRO A 360 12.18 -5.21 -17.40
CA PRO A 360 12.00 -6.65 -17.54
C PRO A 360 12.69 -7.51 -16.46
N ASN A 361 13.42 -6.88 -15.53
CA ASN A 361 13.99 -7.53 -14.35
C ASN A 361 13.09 -7.43 -13.11
N ILE A 362 11.90 -6.83 -13.23
CA ILE A 362 10.78 -7.04 -12.32
C ILE A 362 10.04 -8.29 -12.81
N ARG A 363 10.25 -9.42 -12.13
CA ARG A 363 9.88 -10.77 -12.62
C ARG A 363 8.41 -11.09 -12.44
N LYS A 364 7.82 -10.73 -11.30
CA LYS A 364 6.38 -10.92 -11.00
C LYS A 364 5.82 -9.69 -10.26
N ILE A 365 4.58 -9.33 -10.53
CA ILE A 365 3.89 -8.18 -9.93
C ILE A 365 2.46 -8.56 -9.53
N LEU A 366 2.04 -8.22 -8.32
CA LEU A 366 0.65 -8.31 -7.88
C LEU A 366 0.21 -6.96 -7.29
N HIS A 367 -0.86 -6.39 -7.83
CA HIS A 367 -1.52 -5.20 -7.31
C HIS A 367 -2.94 -5.52 -6.84
N ILE A 368 -3.19 -5.41 -5.53
CA ILE A 368 -4.53 -5.53 -4.94
C ILE A 368 -5.10 -4.13 -4.74
N LYS A 369 -6.29 -3.84 -5.28
CA LYS A 369 -6.91 -2.50 -5.26
C LYS A 369 -8.22 -2.46 -4.47
N ALA A 370 -8.44 -1.37 -3.76
CA ALA A 370 -9.70 -1.03 -3.10
C ALA A 370 -10.78 -0.62 -4.14
N LYS A 371 -11.90 -1.35 -4.16
CA LYS A 371 -13.11 -1.03 -4.92
C LYS A 371 -13.89 0.13 -4.29
N ASP A 372 -13.97 0.13 -2.96
CA ASP A 372 -14.88 0.96 -2.17
C ASP A 372 -14.13 2.14 -1.54
N GLU A 373 -13.18 2.68 -2.29
CA GLU A 373 -12.41 3.88 -1.95
C GLU A 373 -12.88 5.05 -2.83
N TRP A 374 -13.49 6.05 -2.22
CA TRP A 374 -14.19 7.13 -2.92
C TRP A 374 -13.59 8.53 -2.70
N ARG A 375 -12.46 8.63 -1.99
CA ARG A 375 -11.90 9.94 -1.63
C ARG A 375 -11.07 10.51 -2.76
N ASP A 376 -11.34 11.77 -3.07
CA ASP A 376 -10.66 12.48 -4.15
C ASP A 376 -9.12 12.52 -4.00
N ASN A 377 -8.61 12.47 -2.76
CA ASN A 377 -7.17 12.50 -2.46
C ASN A 377 -6.47 11.13 -2.51
N PHE A 378 -7.18 10.04 -2.85
CA PHE A 378 -6.62 8.69 -2.97
C PHE A 378 -6.71 8.14 -4.42
N PRO A 379 -6.25 8.88 -5.46
CA PRO A 379 -6.31 8.43 -6.85
C PRO A 379 -5.40 7.21 -7.05
N ILE A 380 -5.95 6.16 -7.66
CA ILE A 380 -5.29 4.88 -7.84
C ILE A 380 -4.26 4.97 -8.98
N THR A 381 -3.03 4.54 -8.75
CA THR A 381 -2.05 4.35 -9.82
C THR A 381 -2.15 2.89 -10.31
N PRO A 382 -2.78 2.60 -11.46
CA PRO A 382 -2.91 1.23 -11.95
C PRO A 382 -1.56 0.65 -12.38
N LEU A 383 -1.54 -0.63 -12.75
CA LEU A 383 -0.43 -1.24 -13.50
C LEU A 383 -0.42 -0.80 -14.97
N GLY A 384 -1.59 -0.44 -15.54
CA GLY A 384 -1.75 -0.21 -16.97
C GLY A 384 -1.69 -1.51 -17.78
N ASP A 385 -1.27 -1.42 -19.05
CA ASP A 385 -1.35 -2.51 -20.04
C ASP A 385 -0.69 -3.82 -19.59
N ILE A 386 0.35 -3.75 -18.74
CA ILE A 386 1.06 -4.94 -18.24
C ILE A 386 0.17 -5.86 -17.36
N ALA A 387 -0.96 -5.38 -16.83
CA ALA A 387 -1.93 -6.20 -16.09
C ALA A 387 -2.53 -7.35 -16.93
N SER A 388 -2.40 -7.28 -18.26
CA SER A 388 -2.82 -8.33 -19.21
C SER A 388 -1.80 -9.47 -19.37
N THR A 389 -0.63 -9.39 -18.71
CA THR A 389 0.48 -10.35 -18.89
C THR A 389 0.39 -11.56 -17.97
N THR A 390 1.24 -12.56 -18.20
CA THR A 390 1.41 -13.76 -17.36
C THR A 390 2.33 -13.55 -16.14
N TYR A 391 2.83 -12.32 -15.96
CA TYR A 391 3.76 -11.96 -14.88
C TYR A 391 3.29 -10.80 -14.00
N ALA A 392 2.41 -9.92 -14.49
CA ALA A 392 1.83 -8.84 -13.72
C ALA A 392 0.31 -8.93 -13.69
N LYS A 393 -0.28 -8.90 -12.49
CA LYS A 393 -1.75 -8.98 -12.28
C LYS A 393 -2.25 -7.87 -11.38
N GLU A 394 -3.45 -7.39 -11.70
CA GLU A 394 -4.15 -6.37 -10.93
C GLU A 394 -5.56 -6.88 -10.58
N VAL A 395 -5.82 -7.08 -9.29
CA VAL A 395 -7.12 -7.55 -8.77
C VAL A 395 -7.80 -6.42 -7.99
N THR A 396 -9.13 -6.33 -8.12
CA THR A 396 -9.93 -5.30 -7.44
C THR A 396 -10.83 -6.00 -6.43
N VAL A 397 -10.79 -5.58 -5.16
CA VAL A 397 -11.42 -6.28 -4.03
C VAL A 397 -12.30 -5.35 -3.20
N LEU A 398 -13.17 -5.89 -2.34
CA LEU A 398 -14.09 -5.08 -1.52
C LEU A 398 -13.33 -4.28 -0.45
N GLY A 399 -13.86 -3.10 -0.11
CA GLY A 399 -13.31 -2.25 0.94
C GLY A 399 -12.57 -1.02 0.45
N ALA A 400 -12.36 -0.11 1.41
CA ALA A 400 -11.63 1.15 1.30
C ALA A 400 -10.11 0.93 1.27
N HIS A 401 -9.34 2.02 1.11
CA HIS A 401 -7.88 1.99 1.01
C HIS A 401 -7.19 1.16 2.12
N SER A 402 -7.53 1.41 3.39
CA SER A 402 -6.94 0.70 4.53
C SER A 402 -7.65 -0.61 4.88
N ASP A 403 -8.81 -0.92 4.28
CA ASP A 403 -9.37 -2.28 4.32
C ASP A 403 -8.52 -3.22 3.45
N VAL A 404 -7.86 -2.66 2.42
CA VAL A 404 -6.93 -3.39 1.53
C VAL A 404 -5.50 -3.41 2.06
N GLY A 405 -5.01 -2.29 2.60
CA GLY A 405 -3.64 -2.18 3.13
C GLY A 405 -3.44 -2.55 4.60
N GLY A 406 -4.51 -2.55 5.40
CA GLY A 406 -4.47 -2.69 6.85
C GLY A 406 -4.01 -1.42 7.58
N GLY A 407 -4.18 -1.44 8.91
CA GLY A 407 -3.71 -0.42 9.84
C GLY A 407 -4.82 0.26 10.65
N TYR A 408 -6.09 -0.09 10.41
CA TYR A 408 -7.20 0.35 11.26
C TYR A 408 -7.07 -0.24 12.66
N TRP A 409 -7.14 0.61 13.69
CA TRP A 409 -7.39 0.14 15.05
C TRP A 409 -8.69 -0.67 15.14
N GLN A 410 -8.77 -1.57 16.12
CA GLN A 410 -9.99 -2.30 16.40
C GLN A 410 -10.81 -1.54 17.45
N THR A 411 -12.06 -1.20 17.13
CA THR A 411 -12.94 -0.41 18.02
C THR A 411 -14.31 -1.04 18.16
N GLU A 412 -14.92 -0.95 19.35
CA GLU A 412 -16.34 -1.33 19.50
C GLU A 412 -17.27 -0.38 18.72
N LYS A 413 -16.84 0.89 18.59
CA LYS A 413 -17.62 1.98 18.00
C LYS A 413 -16.70 3.14 17.58
N GLU A 414 -16.71 3.46 16.29
CA GLU A 414 -16.25 4.71 15.69
C GLU A 414 -17.46 5.59 15.33
N LEU A 415 -17.32 6.92 15.43
CA LEU A 415 -18.36 7.92 15.19
C LEU A 415 -17.98 8.83 14.02
N ASN A 416 -18.25 8.38 12.79
CA ASN A 416 -17.94 9.16 11.59
C ASN A 416 -19.03 10.19 11.26
N THR A 417 -18.65 11.37 10.79
CA THR A 417 -19.55 12.25 10.02
C THR A 417 -19.46 11.90 8.54
N LEU A 418 -20.54 11.35 7.98
CA LEU A 418 -20.58 10.91 6.58
C LEU A 418 -20.92 12.04 5.60
N GLN A 419 -21.75 12.99 6.02
CA GLN A 419 -22.19 14.13 5.24
C GLN A 419 -22.78 15.17 6.21
N PHE A 420 -22.82 16.43 5.79
CA PHE A 420 -23.66 17.43 6.43
C PHE A 420 -24.46 18.24 5.42
N PHE A 421 -25.47 18.95 5.92
CA PHE A 421 -26.21 20.00 5.21
C PHE A 421 -26.44 21.19 6.15
N ASP A 422 -26.27 22.41 5.64
CA ASP A 422 -26.53 23.65 6.37
C ASP A 422 -27.88 24.26 5.94
N LEU A 423 -28.68 24.74 6.89
CA LEU A 423 -29.99 25.35 6.68
C LEU A 423 -30.11 26.68 7.44
N ALA A 424 -30.50 27.77 6.77
CA ALA A 424 -30.68 29.06 7.42
C ALA A 424 -31.90 29.10 8.35
N VAL A 425 -31.88 29.94 9.40
CA VAL A 425 -33.03 30.12 10.32
C VAL A 425 -34.30 30.53 9.54
N GLY A 426 -34.15 31.45 8.59
CA GLY A 426 -35.23 31.96 7.74
C GLY A 426 -35.61 31.07 6.56
N ALA A 427 -35.07 29.85 6.44
CA ALA A 427 -35.29 29.00 5.26
C ALA A 427 -36.77 28.66 5.06
N ASP A 428 -37.22 28.60 3.80
CA ASP A 428 -38.63 28.41 3.46
C ASP A 428 -39.09 26.94 3.53
N ALA A 429 -40.38 26.70 3.26
CA ALA A 429 -40.97 25.36 3.31
C ALA A 429 -40.44 24.43 2.20
N SER A 430 -40.06 24.97 1.03
CA SER A 430 -39.47 24.24 -0.09
C SER A 430 -38.03 23.82 0.22
N GLU A 431 -37.23 24.73 0.78
CA GLU A 431 -35.86 24.44 1.25
C GLU A 431 -35.86 23.35 2.33
N LYS A 432 -36.77 23.46 3.31
CA LYS A 432 -36.96 22.45 4.36
C LYS A 432 -37.41 21.10 3.79
N GLN A 433 -38.38 21.07 2.88
CA GLN A 433 -38.84 19.83 2.23
C GLN A 433 -37.74 19.17 1.38
N LYS A 434 -36.96 19.98 0.66
CA LYS A 434 -35.82 19.52 -0.14
C LYS A 434 -34.73 18.90 0.75
N LEU A 435 -34.39 19.55 1.86
CA LEU A 435 -33.42 19.03 2.83
C LEU A 435 -33.83 17.66 3.35
N GLU A 436 -35.05 17.49 3.85
CA GLU A 436 -35.52 16.19 4.37
C GLU A 436 -35.49 15.10 3.29
N LYS A 437 -35.90 15.42 2.06
CA LYS A 437 -35.78 14.51 0.91
C LYS A 437 -34.32 14.10 0.61
N GLN A 438 -33.37 15.04 0.68
CA GLN A 438 -31.95 14.75 0.50
C GLN A 438 -31.38 13.90 1.65
N LYS A 439 -31.80 14.18 2.89
CA LYS A 439 -31.43 13.41 4.10
C LYS A 439 -31.88 11.95 4.02
N ASP A 440 -33.11 11.70 3.57
CA ASP A 440 -33.66 10.36 3.39
C ASP A 440 -33.00 9.61 2.22
N LEU A 441 -32.83 10.25 1.07
CA LEU A 441 -32.19 9.62 -0.11
C LEU A 441 -30.75 9.19 0.19
N LEU A 442 -29.97 10.05 0.88
CA LEU A 442 -28.60 9.74 1.26
C LEU A 442 -28.53 8.60 2.30
N ARG A 443 -29.33 8.69 3.37
CA ARG A 443 -29.36 7.65 4.42
C ARG A 443 -29.80 6.30 3.86
N LYS A 444 -30.79 6.30 2.96
CA LYS A 444 -31.21 5.10 2.23
C LYS A 444 -30.11 4.55 1.33
N TRP A 445 -29.34 5.39 0.64
CA TRP A 445 -28.24 4.91 -0.22
C TRP A 445 -27.23 4.06 0.56
N TYR A 446 -26.76 4.51 1.73
CA TYR A 446 -25.84 3.74 2.57
C TYR A 446 -26.44 2.40 3.01
N ILE A 447 -27.71 2.40 3.46
CA ILE A 447 -28.43 1.17 3.88
C ILE A 447 -28.58 0.20 2.70
N ASP A 448 -28.91 0.69 1.50
CA ASP A 448 -29.04 -0.13 0.29
C ASP A 448 -27.70 -0.72 -0.19
N GLN A 449 -26.55 -0.15 0.21
CA GLN A 449 -25.22 -0.75 0.03
C GLN A 449 -24.81 -1.70 1.17
N ASN A 450 -25.63 -1.86 2.22
CA ASN A 450 -25.32 -2.49 3.51
C ASN A 450 -24.24 -1.77 4.34
N LEU A 451 -23.95 -0.49 4.08
CA LEU A 451 -22.90 0.29 4.77
C LEU A 451 -23.38 0.85 6.13
N GLY A 452 -24.00 -0.02 6.93
CA GLY A 452 -24.69 0.32 8.17
C GLY A 452 -26.22 0.22 8.06
N ASN A 453 -26.92 0.24 9.19
CA ASN A 453 -28.37 0.14 9.28
C ASN A 453 -29.03 1.38 9.94
N VAL A 454 -30.36 1.40 10.05
CA VAL A 454 -31.13 2.53 10.59
C VAL A 454 -30.76 2.97 12.02
N THR A 455 -30.25 2.08 12.88
CA THR A 455 -29.79 2.46 14.23
C THR A 455 -28.36 2.99 14.24
N GLN A 456 -27.55 2.59 13.26
CA GLN A 456 -26.15 3.01 13.12
C GLN A 456 -26.01 4.32 12.32
N LEU A 457 -26.97 4.63 11.45
CA LEU A 457 -26.98 5.79 10.58
C LEU A 457 -28.02 6.79 11.07
N THR A 458 -27.58 7.85 11.76
CA THR A 458 -28.44 8.79 12.49
C THR A 458 -28.19 10.24 12.05
N TRP A 459 -29.24 11.07 12.06
CA TRP A 459 -29.10 12.51 11.80
C TRP A 459 -29.02 13.26 13.12
N LYS A 460 -27.91 13.95 13.38
CA LYS A 460 -27.76 14.91 14.47
C LYS A 460 -27.94 16.33 13.94
N ILE A 461 -28.50 17.23 14.75
CA ILE A 461 -28.60 18.67 14.44
C ILE A 461 -27.72 19.42 15.42
N MET A 462 -26.95 20.39 14.91
CA MET A 462 -26.17 21.36 15.67
C MET A 462 -26.61 22.77 15.26
N HIS A 463 -26.36 23.77 16.10
CA HIS A 463 -26.70 25.17 15.84
C HIS A 463 -25.45 25.97 15.44
N HIS A 464 -25.50 26.62 14.28
CA HIS A 464 -24.53 27.66 13.88
C HIS A 464 -24.88 28.95 14.61
N VAL A 465 -23.98 29.43 15.47
CA VAL A 465 -24.23 30.59 16.33
C VAL A 465 -23.08 31.60 16.20
N ARG A 466 -23.43 32.86 15.90
CA ARG A 466 -22.48 33.98 16.00
C ARG A 466 -22.52 34.51 17.42
N ALA A 467 -21.42 34.38 18.14
CA ALA A 467 -21.25 34.89 19.50
C ALA A 467 -20.38 36.14 19.50
N TYR A 468 -20.84 37.24 20.10
CA TYR A 468 -20.14 38.53 20.12
C TYR A 468 -20.29 39.30 21.44
N THR A 469 -19.41 40.27 21.69
CA THR A 469 -19.46 41.18 22.85
C THR A 469 -19.51 42.64 22.37
N LEU A 470 -20.37 43.47 22.97
CA LEU A 470 -20.49 44.88 22.62
C LEU A 470 -19.57 45.78 23.46
N SER A 471 -19.20 46.95 22.92
CA SER A 471 -18.42 47.99 23.62
C SER A 471 -19.24 49.19 24.12
N GLY A 472 -20.57 49.19 23.91
CA GLY A 472 -21.48 50.27 24.31
C GLY A 472 -22.95 49.82 24.33
N SER A 473 -23.87 50.79 24.46
CA SER A 473 -25.32 50.58 24.25
C SER A 473 -25.64 50.27 22.79
N MET A 474 -26.80 49.66 22.52
CA MET A 474 -27.24 49.40 21.13
C MET A 474 -27.91 50.64 20.52
N ASP A 475 -27.18 51.35 19.67
CA ASP A 475 -27.74 52.20 18.61
C ASP A 475 -27.86 51.41 17.30
N ASP A 476 -28.37 52.02 16.22
CA ASP A 476 -28.82 51.33 14.99
C ASP A 476 -27.73 50.55 14.21
N ASP A 477 -26.43 50.88 14.36
CA ASP A 477 -25.32 50.13 13.72
C ASP A 477 -24.66 49.15 14.70
N LEU A 478 -25.29 47.98 14.84
CA LEU A 478 -24.83 46.87 15.67
C LEU A 478 -23.41 46.38 15.32
N GLU A 479 -22.99 46.39 14.06
CA GLU A 479 -21.68 45.87 13.65
C GLU A 479 -20.55 46.79 14.13
N SER A 480 -20.77 48.11 14.10
CA SER A 480 -19.80 49.11 14.57
C SER A 480 -19.46 49.01 16.07
N HIS A 481 -20.26 48.29 16.86
CA HIS A 481 -20.10 48.16 18.32
C HIS A 481 -19.58 46.77 18.75
N ILE A 482 -19.26 45.88 17.81
CA ILE A 482 -18.74 44.54 18.12
C ILE A 482 -17.23 44.60 18.43
N ASN A 483 -16.91 44.43 19.72
CA ASN A 483 -15.53 44.37 20.23
C ASN A 483 -14.86 43.03 19.90
N LYS A 484 -15.61 41.93 20.02
CA LYS A 484 -15.15 40.55 19.71
C LYS A 484 -16.30 39.78 19.09
N SER A 485 -16.01 38.94 18.09
CA SER A 485 -16.96 38.04 17.44
C SER A 485 -16.29 36.70 17.13
N LYS A 486 -17.06 35.61 17.23
CA LYS A 486 -16.66 34.25 16.84
C LYS A 486 -17.89 33.48 16.34
N TYR A 487 -17.67 32.60 15.37
CA TYR A 487 -18.68 31.62 14.97
C TYR A 487 -18.46 30.34 15.78
N LEU A 488 -19.55 29.71 16.22
CA LEU A 488 -19.57 28.51 17.03
C LEU A 488 -20.56 27.51 16.43
N LEU A 489 -20.20 26.23 16.50
CA LEU A 489 -21.11 25.11 16.31
C LEU A 489 -21.48 24.57 17.69
N LEU A 490 -22.74 24.66 18.09
CA LEU A 490 -23.21 24.35 19.44
C LEU A 490 -24.28 23.25 19.43
N GLU A 491 -24.37 22.49 20.52
CA GLU A 491 -25.48 21.57 20.76
C GLU A 491 -26.80 22.36 20.86
N PRO A 492 -27.93 21.85 20.33
CA PRO A 492 -29.20 22.59 20.28
C PRO A 492 -29.66 23.14 21.63
N GLU A 493 -29.44 22.40 22.72
CA GLU A 493 -29.84 22.72 24.08
C GLU A 493 -29.23 24.02 24.61
N PHE A 494 -28.12 24.50 24.02
CA PHE A 494 -27.54 25.80 24.41
C PHE A 494 -28.45 26.96 24.03
N MET A 495 -29.05 26.92 22.83
CA MET A 495 -30.02 27.93 22.40
C MET A 495 -31.43 27.56 22.86
N GLY A 496 -31.84 26.30 22.71
CA GLY A 496 -33.25 25.93 22.68
C GLY A 496 -33.92 26.52 21.44
N ASP A 497 -35.16 26.98 21.59
CA ASP A 497 -35.92 27.68 20.54
C ASP A 497 -35.48 29.16 20.35
N ASP A 498 -34.54 29.66 21.16
CA ASP A 498 -34.06 31.05 21.08
C ASP A 498 -33.27 31.31 19.79
N VAL A 499 -33.75 32.25 18.96
CA VAL A 499 -32.95 32.81 17.86
C VAL A 499 -31.86 33.78 18.35
N TYR A 500 -31.97 34.26 19.59
CA TYR A 500 -31.04 35.19 20.22
C TYR A 500 -31.00 35.00 21.74
N LYS A 501 -29.81 34.90 22.32
CA LYS A 501 -29.57 34.62 23.74
C LYS A 501 -28.45 35.51 24.27
N VAL A 502 -28.52 35.96 25.52
CA VAL A 502 -27.43 36.71 26.18
C VAL A 502 -26.98 35.95 27.42
N LYS A 503 -25.68 35.71 27.56
CA LYS A 503 -25.08 34.96 28.68
C LYS A 503 -23.64 35.40 28.90
N ASP A 504 -23.24 35.59 30.16
CA ASP A 504 -21.86 35.87 30.60
C ASP A 504 -21.18 37.04 29.85
N GLY A 505 -21.96 38.08 29.50
CA GLY A 505 -21.50 39.25 28.72
C GLY A 505 -21.37 39.03 27.20
N TRP A 506 -21.71 37.83 26.71
CA TRP A 506 -21.77 37.50 25.28
C TRP A 506 -23.22 37.44 24.77
N HIS A 507 -23.40 37.96 23.57
CA HIS A 507 -24.61 37.90 22.77
C HIS A 507 -24.47 36.77 21.75
N TYR A 508 -25.44 35.88 21.68
CA TYR A 508 -25.43 34.69 20.83
C TYR A 508 -26.62 34.77 19.88
N LYS A 509 -26.36 34.88 18.57
CA LYS A 509 -27.40 34.94 17.53
C LYS A 509 -27.34 33.68 16.67
N LEU A 510 -28.45 32.94 16.59
CA LEU A 510 -28.59 31.77 15.72
C LEU A 510 -28.48 32.22 14.25
N GLN A 511 -27.62 31.54 13.47
CA GLN A 511 -27.41 31.78 12.05
C GLN A 511 -28.07 30.67 11.19
N GLY A 512 -28.09 29.44 11.70
CA GLY A 512 -28.72 28.30 11.05
C GLY A 512 -28.53 26.98 11.79
N TYR A 513 -28.98 25.91 11.15
CA TYR A 513 -28.94 24.53 11.62
C TYR A 513 -27.96 23.73 10.74
N HIS A 514 -27.14 22.91 11.38
CA HIS A 514 -26.14 22.05 10.74
C HIS A 514 -26.55 20.59 10.98
N HIS A 515 -27.04 19.95 9.93
CA HIS A 515 -27.56 18.58 9.98
C HIS A 515 -26.44 17.62 9.58
N LYS A 516 -25.96 16.78 10.51
CA LYS A 516 -24.88 15.80 10.29
C LYS A 516 -25.46 14.39 10.17
N LEU A 517 -25.12 13.65 9.10
CA LEU A 517 -25.31 12.21 9.04
C LEU A 517 -24.13 11.56 9.77
N LEU A 518 -24.41 10.91 10.88
CA LEU A 518 -23.43 10.18 11.68
C LEU A 518 -23.53 8.69 11.38
N SER A 519 -22.37 8.01 11.37
CA SER A 519 -22.24 6.57 11.26
C SER A 519 -21.56 6.00 12.50
N GLU A 520 -22.28 5.12 13.18
CA GLU A 520 -21.87 4.42 14.39
C GLU A 520 -21.63 2.93 14.10
N ARG A 521 -20.38 2.57 13.78
CA ARG A 521 -19.99 1.20 13.40
C ARG A 521 -18.69 0.80 14.12
N PRO A 522 -18.46 -0.49 14.43
CA PRO A 522 -17.14 -0.94 14.86
C PRO A 522 -16.13 -0.81 13.72
N LEU A 523 -14.84 -0.78 14.06
CA LEU A 523 -13.75 -0.99 13.12
C LEU A 523 -13.12 -2.37 13.32
N ASP A 524 -12.96 -3.11 12.24
CA ASP A 524 -12.32 -4.43 12.26
C ASP A 524 -11.35 -4.61 11.06
N ASN A 525 -10.05 -4.59 11.38
CA ASN A 525 -8.94 -4.72 10.42
C ASN A 525 -8.89 -6.10 9.70
N LYS A 526 -9.71 -7.11 10.09
CA LYS A 526 -9.61 -8.49 9.58
C LYS A 526 -9.94 -8.65 8.09
N LEU A 527 -10.56 -7.68 7.42
CA LEU A 527 -10.65 -7.73 5.96
C LEU A 527 -9.27 -7.60 5.30
N SER A 528 -8.36 -6.80 5.86
CA SER A 528 -7.00 -6.66 5.32
C SER A 528 -6.21 -7.97 5.44
N LEU A 529 -6.43 -8.75 6.50
CA LEU A 529 -5.80 -10.05 6.73
C LEU A 529 -6.08 -11.05 5.60
N ALA A 530 -7.27 -11.01 4.99
CA ALA A 530 -7.59 -11.84 3.83
C ALA A 530 -6.67 -11.50 2.64
N TYR A 531 -6.50 -10.21 2.35
CA TYR A 531 -5.65 -9.74 1.26
C TYR A 531 -4.16 -9.92 1.54
N MET A 532 -3.73 -9.82 2.81
CA MET A 532 -2.39 -10.21 3.26
C MET A 532 -2.11 -11.68 2.95
N ASN A 533 -3.05 -12.57 3.29
CA ASN A 533 -2.92 -14.00 3.03
C ASN A 533 -2.91 -14.32 1.52
N VAL A 534 -3.74 -13.67 0.71
CA VAL A 534 -3.70 -13.81 -0.76
C VAL A 534 -2.35 -13.35 -1.32
N MET A 535 -1.88 -12.17 -0.94
CA MET A 535 -0.57 -11.62 -1.36
C MET A 535 0.56 -12.60 -1.00
N LYS A 536 0.57 -13.09 0.25
CA LYS A 536 1.55 -14.08 0.76
C LYS A 536 1.51 -15.40 -0.02
N GLN A 537 0.32 -15.94 -0.30
CA GLN A 537 0.16 -17.21 -1.02
C GLN A 537 0.62 -17.08 -2.48
N ILE A 538 0.23 -16.03 -3.19
CA ILE A 538 0.68 -15.80 -4.58
C ILE A 538 2.20 -15.60 -4.63
N ALA A 539 2.76 -14.79 -3.72
CA ALA A 539 4.20 -14.56 -3.63
C ALA A 539 5.01 -15.85 -3.37
N LEU A 540 4.54 -16.68 -2.43
CA LEU A 540 5.15 -17.98 -2.13
C LEU A 540 5.05 -18.96 -3.32
N SER A 541 3.87 -19.08 -3.95
CA SER A 541 3.62 -20.04 -5.03
C SER A 541 4.28 -19.67 -6.35
N TYR A 542 4.34 -18.38 -6.71
CA TYR A 542 4.71 -17.94 -8.06
C TYR A 542 6.02 -17.14 -8.17
N ALA A 543 6.66 -16.82 -7.04
CA ALA A 543 7.99 -16.20 -7.01
C ALA A 543 8.89 -16.74 -5.88
N ASP A 544 8.50 -17.86 -5.23
CA ASP A 544 9.25 -18.51 -4.14
C ASP A 544 9.62 -17.54 -3.00
N VAL A 545 8.76 -16.54 -2.71
CA VAL A 545 9.03 -15.56 -1.66
C VAL A 545 9.04 -16.25 -0.29
N PRO A 546 10.11 -16.10 0.52
CA PRO A 546 10.35 -16.93 1.70
C PRO A 546 9.53 -16.46 2.91
N PHE A 547 8.21 -16.59 2.84
CA PHE A 547 7.31 -16.33 3.96
C PHE A 547 7.17 -17.56 4.86
N ARG A 548 7.28 -17.35 6.17
CA ARG A 548 6.99 -18.34 7.22
C ARG A 548 5.47 -18.44 7.47
N ILE A 549 5.07 -19.54 8.11
CA ILE A 549 3.75 -19.65 8.77
C ILE A 549 3.83 -18.86 10.09
N PRO A 550 2.78 -18.12 10.52
CA PRO A 550 2.75 -17.50 11.84
C PRO A 550 2.83 -18.56 12.96
N GLU A 551 3.65 -18.32 13.99
CA GLU A 551 3.76 -19.17 15.16
C GLU A 551 3.08 -18.53 16.38
N THR A 552 2.81 -19.30 17.42
CA THR A 552 2.33 -18.76 18.73
C THR A 552 3.32 -17.83 19.43
N LYS A 553 4.56 -17.76 18.92
CA LYS A 553 5.63 -16.85 19.36
C LYS A 553 5.81 -15.63 18.45
N THR A 554 5.08 -15.53 17.34
CA THR A 554 5.07 -14.32 16.50
C THR A 554 4.56 -13.14 17.33
N GLN A 555 5.11 -11.95 17.12
CA GLN A 555 4.68 -10.72 17.79
C GLN A 555 3.21 -10.42 17.44
N HIS A 556 2.37 -10.23 18.45
CA HIS A 556 0.92 -9.98 18.35
C HIS A 556 0.19 -11.03 17.50
N PRO A 557 0.21 -12.32 17.91
CA PRO A 557 -0.28 -13.44 17.12
C PRO A 557 -1.79 -13.33 16.79
N GLU A 558 -2.53 -12.57 17.60
CA GLU A 558 -3.94 -12.22 17.37
C GLU A 558 -4.17 -11.52 16.02
N GLU A 559 -3.19 -10.80 15.47
CA GLU A 559 -3.35 -10.14 14.17
C GLU A 559 -3.45 -11.12 13.00
N TYR A 560 -2.87 -12.31 13.13
CA TYR A 560 -2.74 -13.31 12.05
C TYR A 560 -3.92 -14.29 11.96
N ILE A 561 -4.88 -14.21 12.88
CA ILE A 561 -6.04 -15.12 12.99
C ILE A 561 -7.37 -14.38 12.85
N TYR A 562 -8.42 -15.09 12.46
CA TYR A 562 -9.81 -14.64 12.49
C TYR A 562 -10.47 -15.03 13.84
N SER A 563 -11.57 -14.36 14.19
CA SER A 563 -12.44 -14.85 15.27
C SER A 563 -13.20 -16.11 14.80
N LYS A 564 -13.53 -17.03 15.72
CA LYS A 564 -14.24 -18.28 15.37
C LYS A 564 -15.56 -18.05 14.64
N GLU A 565 -16.21 -16.92 14.90
CA GLU A 565 -17.48 -16.50 14.32
C GLU A 565 -17.33 -16.01 12.88
N THR A 566 -16.20 -15.39 12.54
CA THR A 566 -15.92 -14.83 11.20
C THR A 566 -15.12 -15.78 10.31
N GLU A 567 -14.36 -16.71 10.90
CA GLU A 567 -13.35 -17.54 10.23
C GLU A 567 -13.88 -18.30 9.00
N ILE A 568 -15.09 -18.86 9.06
CA ILE A 568 -15.68 -19.63 7.95
C ILE A 568 -15.94 -18.72 6.74
N ASN A 569 -16.65 -17.60 6.96
CA ASN A 569 -16.97 -16.64 5.91
C ASN A 569 -15.71 -15.98 5.34
N MET A 570 -14.77 -15.62 6.21
CA MET A 570 -13.52 -14.97 5.82
C MET A 570 -12.59 -15.92 5.04
N LYS A 571 -12.49 -17.20 5.41
CA LYS A 571 -11.76 -18.19 4.60
C LYS A 571 -12.42 -18.46 3.26
N ALA A 572 -13.75 -18.55 3.20
CA ALA A 572 -14.48 -18.72 1.94
C ALA A 572 -14.23 -17.54 0.99
N TYR A 573 -14.32 -16.30 1.50
CA TYR A 573 -13.99 -15.09 0.74
C TYR A 573 -12.52 -15.04 0.32
N GLN A 574 -11.59 -15.31 1.25
CA GLN A 574 -10.14 -15.33 0.96
C GLN A 574 -9.79 -16.34 -0.14
N ASN A 575 -10.41 -17.53 -0.15
CA ASN A 575 -10.19 -18.54 -1.18
C ASN A 575 -10.73 -18.10 -2.55
N LEU A 576 -11.89 -17.43 -2.60
CA LEU A 576 -12.42 -16.82 -3.83
C LEU A 576 -11.47 -15.76 -4.39
N ILE A 577 -10.97 -14.86 -3.53
CA ILE A 577 -10.01 -13.81 -3.93
C ILE A 577 -8.67 -14.42 -4.34
N PHE A 578 -8.21 -15.50 -3.69
CA PHE A 578 -7.02 -16.23 -4.12
C PHE A 578 -7.18 -16.77 -5.54
N ALA A 579 -8.24 -17.54 -5.82
CA ALA A 579 -8.49 -18.12 -7.15
C ALA A 579 -8.67 -17.03 -8.22
N ALA A 580 -9.39 -15.94 -7.91
CA ALA A 580 -9.52 -14.80 -8.82
C ALA A 580 -8.18 -14.11 -9.11
N THR A 581 -7.29 -14.03 -8.11
CA THR A 581 -5.94 -13.46 -8.26
C THR A 581 -5.00 -14.39 -9.02
N GLU A 582 -5.15 -15.71 -8.84
CA GLU A 582 -4.38 -16.77 -9.48
C GLU A 582 -4.75 -16.98 -10.95
N HIS A 583 -5.94 -16.56 -11.38
CA HIS A 583 -6.41 -16.74 -12.74
C HIS A 583 -5.46 -16.13 -13.79
N GLY A 584 -4.95 -16.97 -14.67
CA GLY A 584 -4.03 -16.63 -15.74
C GLY A 584 -2.60 -16.35 -15.29
N TRP A 585 -2.18 -16.80 -14.09
CA TRP A 585 -0.76 -16.96 -13.77
C TRP A 585 -0.19 -18.18 -14.50
N THR A 586 1.12 -18.16 -14.76
CA THR A 586 1.88 -19.34 -15.16
C THR A 586 2.52 -19.98 -13.94
N ASP A 587 2.25 -21.27 -13.73
CA ASP A 587 2.80 -22.10 -12.65
C ASP A 587 4.25 -22.56 -12.91
N LYS A 588 4.80 -23.34 -11.97
CA LYS A 588 6.20 -23.81 -12.01
C LYS A 588 6.46 -24.83 -13.13
N ASP A 589 5.43 -25.50 -13.63
CA ASP A 589 5.52 -26.43 -14.77
C ASP A 589 5.36 -25.71 -16.12
N GLY A 590 5.13 -24.39 -16.10
CA GLY A 590 4.95 -23.57 -17.30
C GLY A 590 3.53 -23.59 -17.87
N LYS A 591 2.57 -24.15 -17.13
CA LYS A 591 1.15 -24.19 -17.51
C LYS A 591 0.44 -22.94 -16.96
N MET A 592 -0.61 -22.50 -17.67
CA MET A 592 -1.47 -21.42 -17.20
C MET A 592 -2.57 -21.99 -16.28
N VAL A 593 -2.72 -21.41 -15.09
CA VAL A 593 -3.81 -21.71 -14.17
C VAL A 593 -5.04 -20.91 -14.58
N THR A 594 -6.22 -21.55 -14.60
CA THR A 594 -7.47 -20.93 -15.02
C THR A 594 -8.62 -21.45 -14.16
N HIS A 595 -9.41 -20.52 -13.63
CA HIS A 595 -10.61 -20.77 -12.82
C HIS A 595 -11.85 -20.22 -13.58
N PRO A 596 -12.28 -20.84 -14.70
CA PRO A 596 -13.34 -20.32 -15.57
C PRO A 596 -14.75 -20.36 -14.95
N GLU A 597 -14.95 -21.16 -13.91
CA GLU A 597 -16.17 -21.21 -13.10
C GLU A 597 -16.26 -20.08 -12.06
N LEU A 598 -15.15 -19.38 -11.79
CA LEU A 598 -15.08 -18.24 -10.86
C LEU A 598 -14.82 -16.89 -11.55
N VAL A 599 -14.19 -16.89 -12.72
CA VAL A 599 -13.72 -15.69 -13.43
C VAL A 599 -14.13 -15.74 -14.90
N ASP A 600 -14.73 -14.66 -15.40
CA ASP A 600 -15.20 -14.54 -16.79
C ASP A 600 -14.07 -14.25 -17.80
N GLU A 601 -14.39 -14.29 -19.10
CA GLU A 601 -13.45 -14.01 -20.20
C GLU A 601 -12.81 -12.60 -20.17
N LYS A 602 -13.29 -11.70 -19.31
CA LYS A 602 -12.81 -10.32 -19.15
C LYS A 602 -12.00 -10.14 -17.86
N GLY A 603 -11.87 -11.18 -17.03
CA GLY A 603 -11.15 -11.15 -15.75
C GLY A 603 -12.01 -10.69 -14.56
N TYR A 604 -13.33 -10.62 -14.69
CA TYR A 604 -14.23 -10.33 -13.56
C TYR A 604 -14.62 -11.61 -12.84
N TYR A 605 -14.56 -11.59 -11.51
CA TYR A 605 -15.05 -12.66 -10.65
C TYR A 605 -16.34 -12.24 -9.94
N THR A 606 -17.21 -13.21 -9.65
CA THR A 606 -18.50 -12.96 -8.98
C THR A 606 -18.41 -13.28 -7.48
N ILE A 607 -19.00 -12.42 -6.65
CA ILE A 607 -19.19 -12.65 -5.21
C ILE A 607 -20.69 -12.92 -4.98
N SER A 608 -21.03 -13.87 -4.11
CA SER A 608 -22.43 -14.12 -3.73
C SER A 608 -23.03 -12.90 -3.01
N LYS A 609 -24.35 -12.76 -3.05
CA LYS A 609 -25.03 -11.64 -2.37
C LYS A 609 -24.81 -11.69 -0.86
N GLU A 610 -24.77 -12.91 -0.31
CA GLU A 610 -24.59 -13.22 1.10
C GLU A 610 -23.19 -12.81 1.57
N THR A 611 -22.14 -13.20 0.82
CA THR A 611 -20.77 -12.80 1.12
C THR A 611 -20.56 -11.31 0.90
N ASN A 612 -21.13 -10.71 -0.16
CA ASN A 612 -21.06 -9.26 -0.37
C ASN A 612 -21.69 -8.49 0.81
N ASN A 613 -22.91 -8.86 1.21
CA ASN A 613 -23.61 -8.21 2.32
C ASN A 613 -22.84 -8.36 3.65
N PHE A 614 -22.27 -9.53 3.92
CA PHE A 614 -21.42 -9.77 5.10
C PHE A 614 -20.18 -8.87 5.09
N ILE A 615 -19.40 -8.85 3.99
CA ILE A 615 -18.17 -8.06 3.92
C ILE A 615 -18.48 -6.56 4.00
N MET A 616 -19.46 -6.06 3.23
CA MET A 616 -19.86 -4.64 3.24
C MET A 616 -20.38 -4.19 4.61
N GLY A 617 -21.21 -5.01 5.26
CA GLY A 617 -21.81 -4.72 6.56
C GLY A 617 -20.83 -4.79 7.73
N THR A 618 -19.92 -5.76 7.74
CA THR A 618 -19.01 -6.01 8.86
C THR A 618 -17.69 -5.25 8.76
N PHE A 619 -17.07 -5.13 7.58
CA PHE A 619 -15.67 -4.70 7.47
C PHE A 619 -15.36 -3.58 6.45
N VAL A 620 -16.32 -3.09 5.67
CA VAL A 620 -16.07 -1.97 4.74
C VAL A 620 -16.31 -0.65 5.44
N HIS A 621 -15.23 0.08 5.74
CA HIS A 621 -15.25 1.25 6.61
C HIS A 621 -15.46 2.57 5.83
N LEU A 622 -16.03 3.55 6.53
CA LEU A 622 -16.40 4.87 5.99
C LEU A 622 -15.49 6.01 6.52
N SER A 623 -14.54 5.69 7.37
CA SER A 623 -13.53 6.61 7.92
C SER A 623 -12.30 6.76 7.02
N ALA A 624 -11.41 7.66 7.42
CA ALA A 624 -10.00 7.50 7.10
C ALA A 624 -9.31 6.69 8.19
N ASN A 625 -8.25 5.95 7.84
CA ASN A 625 -7.24 5.53 8.81
C ASN A 625 -6.33 6.71 9.26
N PHE A 626 -6.92 7.89 9.47
CA PHE A 626 -6.27 9.17 9.75
C PHE A 626 -7.24 10.10 10.52
N ASN A 627 -7.59 9.78 11.77
CA ASN A 627 -8.43 10.65 12.61
C ASN A 627 -7.61 11.84 13.12
N SER A 628 -7.24 12.73 12.20
CA SER A 628 -6.45 13.92 12.46
C SER A 628 -7.18 14.84 13.43
N PRO A 629 -6.57 15.30 14.54
CA PRO A 629 -7.24 16.16 15.53
C PRO A 629 -7.64 17.55 14.99
N LEU A 630 -7.33 17.87 13.73
CA LEU A 630 -7.87 19.05 13.04
C LEU A 630 -9.35 18.85 12.61
N VAL A 631 -9.80 17.60 12.44
CA VAL A 631 -11.16 17.17 12.04
C VAL A 631 -12.24 17.65 13.02
N GLU A 632 -11.93 17.69 14.32
CA GLU A 632 -12.87 18.17 15.35
C GLU A 632 -13.15 19.69 15.25
N THR A 633 -12.24 20.46 14.63
CA THR A 633 -12.31 21.93 14.64
C THR A 633 -13.04 22.56 13.46
N LEU A 634 -13.25 21.80 12.37
CA LEU A 634 -13.82 22.29 11.12
C LEU A 634 -14.62 21.17 10.42
N ASP A 635 -15.90 21.01 10.75
CA ASP A 635 -16.74 19.95 10.16
C ASP A 635 -16.79 19.98 8.62
N HIS A 636 -16.69 21.17 8.01
CA HIS A 636 -16.61 21.34 6.56
C HIS A 636 -15.35 20.72 5.92
N TYR A 637 -14.28 20.47 6.67
CA TYR A 637 -13.06 19.80 6.20
C TYR A 637 -13.13 18.26 6.29
N ASN A 638 -14.11 17.69 7.01
CA ASN A 638 -14.14 16.25 7.31
C ASN A 638 -14.42 15.40 6.06
N LEU A 639 -15.12 15.96 5.08
CA LEU A 639 -15.38 15.36 3.76
C LEU A 639 -14.12 15.19 2.89
N VAL A 640 -12.98 15.77 3.28
CA VAL A 640 -11.69 15.61 2.59
C VAL A 640 -11.03 14.27 2.95
N TYR A 641 -11.46 13.65 4.06
CA TYR A 641 -10.87 12.43 4.64
C TYR A 641 -11.86 11.29 4.88
N ALA A 642 -13.13 11.56 5.16
CA ALA A 642 -14.16 10.53 5.25
C ALA A 642 -14.32 9.77 3.92
N ASN A 643 -14.45 8.45 3.95
CA ASN A 643 -14.61 7.62 2.76
C ASN A 643 -16.07 7.59 2.31
N VAL A 644 -16.48 8.68 1.64
CA VAL A 644 -17.88 8.97 1.30
C VAL A 644 -18.02 9.41 -0.15
N PRO A 645 -19.08 9.02 -0.88
CA PRO A 645 -19.28 9.49 -2.25
C PRO A 645 -19.65 10.97 -2.26
N HIS A 646 -18.99 11.76 -3.12
CA HIS A 646 -19.19 13.20 -3.23
C HIS A 646 -20.51 13.56 -3.95
N PHE A 647 -21.66 13.43 -3.25
CA PHE A 647 -22.98 13.81 -3.77
C PHE A 647 -23.19 15.34 -3.80
N THR A 648 -23.48 15.88 -4.98
CA THR A 648 -23.80 17.30 -5.22
C THR A 648 -25.26 17.54 -5.60
N ASN A 649 -25.96 16.52 -6.13
CA ASN A 649 -27.30 16.67 -6.70
C ASN A 649 -28.21 15.45 -6.43
N GLU A 650 -29.52 15.67 -6.31
CA GLU A 650 -30.53 14.60 -6.10
C GLU A 650 -30.51 13.49 -7.16
N LYS A 651 -30.07 13.78 -8.39
CA LYS A 651 -29.95 12.77 -9.45
C LYS A 651 -28.88 11.71 -9.15
N GLU A 652 -27.91 12.04 -8.31
CA GLU A 652 -26.71 11.23 -8.06
C GLU A 652 -26.95 10.16 -6.98
N TYR A 653 -27.98 10.29 -6.15
CA TYR A 653 -28.37 9.23 -5.20
C TYR A 653 -28.85 7.92 -5.88
N LYS A 654 -29.07 7.94 -7.21
CA LYS A 654 -29.38 6.72 -8.01
C LYS A 654 -28.15 6.10 -8.69
N ASN A 655 -27.06 6.85 -8.83
CA ASN A 655 -25.78 6.42 -9.39
C ASN A 655 -24.72 7.36 -8.78
N PRO A 656 -24.00 6.95 -7.72
CA PRO A 656 -23.06 7.83 -7.03
C PRO A 656 -22.02 8.36 -8.03
N PRO A 657 -21.69 9.66 -7.98
CA PRO A 657 -21.04 10.32 -9.10
C PRO A 657 -19.54 10.05 -9.15
N TYR A 658 -18.95 9.68 -8.01
CA TYR A 658 -17.51 9.48 -7.88
C TYR A 658 -17.08 8.08 -8.33
N LYS A 659 -16.62 7.98 -9.58
CA LYS A 659 -15.77 6.89 -10.03
C LYS A 659 -14.32 7.23 -9.70
N ARG A 660 -13.68 6.42 -8.85
CA ARG A 660 -12.29 6.61 -8.41
C ARG A 660 -11.34 6.87 -9.58
N VAL A 661 -10.71 8.04 -9.56
CA VAL A 661 -9.91 8.55 -10.68
C VAL A 661 -8.57 7.82 -10.75
N PRO A 662 -8.20 7.21 -11.90
CA PRO A 662 -6.88 6.66 -12.09
C PRO A 662 -5.85 7.79 -12.32
N TYR A 663 -4.69 7.69 -11.68
CA TYR A 663 -3.54 8.52 -11.99
C TYR A 663 -2.58 7.76 -12.92
N THR A 664 -2.41 8.26 -14.14
CA THR A 664 -1.36 7.83 -15.07
C THR A 664 -0.23 8.86 -15.01
N PRO A 665 1.01 8.49 -14.66
CA PRO A 665 2.15 9.41 -14.70
C PRO A 665 2.40 9.97 -16.11
N THR A 666 2.74 11.26 -16.17
CA THR A 666 3.17 12.00 -17.38
C THR A 666 4.68 12.07 -17.52
#